data_AF-A0A1Q5LSS2-F1
#
_entry.id   AF-A0A1Q5LSS2-F1
#
_cell.length_a   1.000
_cell.length_b   1.000
_cell.length_c   1.000
_cell.angle_alpha   90.00
_cell.angle_beta   90.00
_cell.angle_gamma   90.00
#
_symmetry.space_group_name_H-M   'P 1'
#
loop_
_entity.id
_entity.type
_entity.pdbx_description
1 polymer ?
#
loop_
_entity_poly.entity_id
_entity_poly.type
_entity_poly.pdbx_seq_one_letter_code
_entity_poly.pdbx_strand_id
1 'polypeptide(L)'
;MRTPSDQPEHVYPDHWEADVVLRDGGTARIRPITTDDAERLVSFYEQVSDESKYYRFFAPYPRLSAKDVHRFTHHDYVDRVGLAATVGGEFIATVRYDRINEQGLPASAPADEAEVAFLVQDAHQGRGVASALLEHIAAVARERGIRSFAAEVLPANNKMIKVFTDAGYTQKRSFEDGAVRLHLDLEPTDRSLAVQRAREQRAEARSVQRLLAPGSVAVIGAGRAPGGVGRTVLRNLVDAGYTGRTYAVNRALPGTTTSLEGVPAFRSVADIGEPVDLAVVAVPAERVPEVVADCGAHGVQGLVVLTAGYAEQGAEGRARQRELVRQARSYGMRIIGPNAFGIINTAPDVRLNASLAPHPPVPGRIGLFTQSGAIGIALLSGLHRRGAGLSSFISAGNRADVSGNDILQHWYDDPDTDVVLLYLESIGNPRKFTRLARRTAAVKPVVVVKGGRHSGSAPPGHAVPVTRIPHTTVSALLRQAGVIRVDTVTELVDAGLLLAGQPLPAGPRVAILGNSESLGLLAYDACLTEGLRPLRPRDLTTAATPQDFRTALSEALRDDACDAVVVTAIPWVGDNGVTESGDGEVLAEALRAASAEAPAKPVLVVHVEMGALADALAAATSTAPASSGTTRAQVAPGASTARDTSSANTTHTAPGPGTAPSTPAPPSPGTAPDMPAAPGTSAPGAALGTSAPGAALGTSAPGAAPGTPAPPSPGAAPGTPGPGAAPGTPGVTTTQTAPGPGPTSGAPGGGYRIPAYPAAERAVRALAEAVRYGQWRRQVADPGRVPELEGIDEAEAAAQIERALAQDVDERGITLAPDAARELLGRYGIPVRPALPAPTPDDAVRAATDLGYPVALKTTAPHLRHRPDLGGVRLDLATEEQLRTAYAELAETLGKPEELQPVVQAMVPRGVDTVVRAAIDPAVGAVLSFGLAGAASELLGDTAHRLVPATDRDVAEQIRSIRTAPLLFGWRGSAPVDTPALEELLLRVSRLVDDHPEIVAVALEPVVVAPRGLSVLGATVRLAPPPARTDLGPRRLPSY
;
A
#
# COMPACT_ATOMS: atom_id res chain seq x y z
N MET A 1 -52.80 33.49 -2.52
CA MET A 1 -51.83 33.24 -1.45
C MET A 1 -51.91 31.78 -1.06
N ARG A 2 -50.78 31.06 -1.03
CA ARG A 2 -50.64 29.86 -0.20
C ARG A 2 -50.06 30.28 1.15
N THR A 3 -50.33 29.54 2.21
CA THR A 3 -49.70 29.71 3.53
C THR A 3 -48.22 29.30 3.49
N PRO A 4 -47.37 29.81 4.41
CA PRO A 4 -45.94 29.42 4.47
C PRO A 4 -45.69 27.94 4.82
N SER A 5 -46.71 27.23 5.31
CA SER A 5 -46.64 25.86 5.84
C SER A 5 -46.76 24.75 4.77
N ASP A 6 -46.45 25.06 3.52
CA ASP A 6 -46.81 24.26 2.33
C ASP A 6 -45.63 24.12 1.34
N GLN A 7 -44.40 24.35 1.83
CA GLN A 7 -43.16 23.91 1.16
C GLN A 7 -42.83 22.49 1.62
N PRO A 8 -42.38 21.59 0.74
CA PRO A 8 -41.90 20.27 1.17
C PRO A 8 -40.65 20.45 2.03
N GLU A 9 -40.55 19.72 3.15
CA GLU A 9 -39.31 19.67 3.93
C GLU A 9 -38.25 18.93 3.11
N HIS A 10 -37.28 19.70 2.57
CA HIS A 10 -36.15 19.16 1.84
C HIS A 10 -35.25 18.39 2.81
N VAL A 11 -35.34 17.05 2.79
CA VAL A 11 -34.66 16.14 3.72
C VAL A 11 -33.15 16.41 3.74
N TYR A 12 -32.59 16.53 4.94
CA TYR A 12 -31.17 16.82 5.14
C TYR A 12 -30.27 15.71 4.56
N PRO A 13 -29.31 16.03 3.67
CA PRO A 13 -28.48 15.03 3.00
C PRO A 13 -27.27 14.62 3.85
N ASP A 14 -27.51 13.77 4.86
CA ASP A 14 -26.49 13.23 5.79
C ASP A 14 -25.26 12.64 5.07
N HIS A 15 -25.44 12.03 3.89
CA HIS A 15 -24.37 11.36 3.14
C HIS A 15 -23.28 12.32 2.62
N TRP A 16 -23.60 13.62 2.51
CA TRP A 16 -22.67 14.68 2.16
C TRP A 16 -21.74 15.08 3.31
N GLU A 17 -22.00 14.64 4.56
CA GLU A 17 -21.11 14.95 5.68
C GLU A 17 -19.79 14.17 5.61
N ALA A 18 -18.67 14.86 5.82
CA ALA A 18 -17.33 14.28 5.73
C ALA A 18 -16.35 14.92 6.72
N ASP A 19 -15.57 14.11 7.43
CA ASP A 19 -14.36 14.59 8.09
C ASP A 19 -13.23 14.64 7.05
N VAL A 20 -12.50 15.74 6.95
CA VAL A 20 -11.43 15.92 5.95
C VAL A 20 -10.10 16.23 6.63
N VAL A 21 -8.99 15.76 6.05
CA VAL A 21 -7.63 16.14 6.48
C VAL A 21 -7.20 17.40 5.72
N LEU A 22 -6.78 18.43 6.44
CA LEU A 22 -6.29 19.70 5.89
C LEU A 22 -4.78 19.62 5.56
N ARG A 23 -4.27 20.62 4.81
CA ARG A 23 -2.89 20.64 4.29
C ARG A 23 -1.82 20.69 5.40
N ASP A 24 -2.19 21.18 6.56
CA ASP A 24 -1.39 21.23 7.79
C ASP A 24 -1.40 19.90 8.59
N GLY A 25 -2.24 18.94 8.19
CA GLY A 25 -2.48 17.68 8.89
C GLY A 25 -3.63 17.70 9.92
N GLY A 26 -4.28 18.85 10.14
CA GLY A 26 -5.47 18.98 11.00
C GLY A 26 -6.72 18.35 10.37
N THR A 27 -7.80 18.17 11.15
CA THR A 27 -9.12 17.82 10.61
C THR A 27 -10.10 19.00 10.61
N ALA A 28 -11.12 18.89 9.76
CA ALA A 28 -12.33 19.71 9.80
C ALA A 28 -13.54 18.86 9.37
N ARG A 29 -14.74 19.20 9.86
CA ARG A 29 -16.00 18.61 9.37
C ARG A 29 -16.52 19.44 8.20
N ILE A 30 -16.86 18.83 7.08
CA ILE A 30 -17.67 19.42 6.03
C ILE A 30 -19.09 18.87 6.15
N ARG A 31 -20.10 19.74 6.11
CA ARG A 31 -21.52 19.37 6.11
C ARG A 31 -22.40 20.41 5.40
N PRO A 32 -23.64 20.07 5.00
CA PRO A 32 -24.63 21.05 4.56
C PRO A 32 -24.90 22.13 5.62
N ILE A 33 -25.24 23.35 5.17
CA ILE A 33 -25.63 24.48 6.02
C ILE A 33 -27.14 24.43 6.26
N THR A 34 -27.57 24.48 7.51
CA THR A 34 -28.99 24.46 7.90
C THR A 34 -29.51 25.86 8.26
N THR A 35 -30.82 25.96 8.51
CA THR A 35 -31.48 27.15 9.08
C THR A 35 -30.87 27.60 10.39
N ASP A 36 -30.41 26.64 11.21
CA ASP A 36 -29.94 26.83 12.58
C ASP A 36 -28.51 27.38 12.64
N ASP A 37 -27.82 27.46 11.49
CA ASP A 37 -26.49 28.03 11.37
C ASP A 37 -26.48 29.57 11.26
N ALA A 38 -27.64 30.24 11.34
CA ALA A 38 -27.75 31.69 11.20
C ALA A 38 -26.79 32.46 12.14
N GLU A 39 -26.69 32.08 13.41
CA GLU A 39 -25.78 32.72 14.38
C GLU A 39 -24.31 32.37 14.10
N ARG A 40 -24.01 31.10 13.75
CA ARG A 40 -22.65 30.65 13.39
C ARG A 40 -22.13 31.38 12.16
N LEU A 41 -22.99 31.57 11.15
CA LEU A 41 -22.67 32.28 9.93
C LEU A 41 -22.35 33.75 10.20
N VAL A 42 -23.10 34.42 11.08
CA VAL A 42 -22.81 35.80 11.49
C VAL A 42 -21.51 35.89 12.30
N SER A 43 -21.31 35.01 13.29
CA SER A 43 -20.07 34.91 14.07
C SER A 43 -18.83 34.74 13.17
N PHE A 44 -18.89 33.81 12.21
CA PHE A 44 -17.84 33.63 11.20
C PHE A 44 -17.65 34.87 10.34
N TYR A 45 -18.74 35.51 9.89
CA TYR A 45 -18.67 36.69 9.02
C TYR A 45 -17.97 37.88 9.67
N GLU A 46 -18.20 38.11 10.96
CA GLU A 46 -17.54 39.17 11.73
C GLU A 46 -16.03 38.91 11.90
N GLN A 47 -15.60 37.64 11.88
CA GLN A 47 -14.20 37.23 11.98
C GLN A 47 -13.44 37.18 10.62
N VAL A 48 -14.12 37.45 9.49
CA VAL A 48 -13.48 37.58 8.17
C VAL A 48 -12.97 39.01 7.96
N SER A 49 -11.81 39.18 7.31
CA SER A 49 -11.25 40.48 6.97
C SER A 49 -12.07 41.22 5.91
N ASP A 50 -12.07 42.55 5.94
CA ASP A 50 -12.80 43.35 4.96
C ASP A 50 -12.23 43.23 3.53
N GLU A 51 -10.95 42.86 3.39
CA GLU A 51 -10.35 42.45 2.11
C GLU A 51 -11.00 41.16 1.58
N SER A 52 -11.09 40.12 2.42
CA SER A 52 -11.73 38.84 2.07
C SER A 52 -13.23 38.99 1.80
N LYS A 53 -13.93 39.92 2.48
CA LYS A 53 -15.32 40.31 2.15
C LYS A 53 -15.39 41.01 0.80
N TYR A 54 -14.55 42.03 0.55
CA TYR A 54 -14.52 42.76 -0.72
C TYR A 54 -14.25 41.84 -1.91
N TYR A 55 -13.31 40.89 -1.80
CA TYR A 55 -13.05 39.89 -2.83
C TYR A 55 -14.18 38.88 -3.06
N ARG A 56 -15.15 38.75 -2.14
CA ARG A 56 -16.32 37.87 -2.29
C ARG A 56 -17.56 38.59 -2.82
N PHE A 57 -17.80 39.84 -2.42
CA PHE A 57 -19.03 40.58 -2.76
C PHE A 57 -18.80 41.74 -3.75
N PHE A 58 -17.55 41.96 -4.16
CA PHE A 58 -17.08 43.01 -5.10
C PHE A 58 -17.40 44.45 -4.67
N ALA A 59 -17.90 44.63 -3.44
CA ALA A 59 -18.30 45.90 -2.83
C ALA A 59 -17.97 45.88 -1.32
N PRO A 60 -17.87 47.05 -0.66
CA PRO A 60 -17.75 47.12 0.79
C PRO A 60 -18.99 46.53 1.48
N TYR A 61 -18.82 45.37 2.11
CA TYR A 61 -19.92 44.58 2.68
C TYR A 61 -19.64 44.25 4.16
N PRO A 62 -19.70 45.23 5.08
CA PRO A 62 -19.15 45.07 6.44
C PRO A 62 -19.93 44.11 7.33
N ARG A 63 -21.23 43.92 7.07
CA ARG A 63 -22.15 43.02 7.79
C ARG A 63 -23.18 42.42 6.82
N LEU A 64 -23.65 41.22 7.12
CA LEU A 64 -24.80 40.61 6.44
C LEU A 64 -26.11 41.28 6.89
N SER A 65 -27.07 41.46 5.99
CA SER A 65 -28.45 41.78 6.39
C SER A 65 -29.22 40.51 6.76
N ALA A 66 -30.35 40.64 7.46
CA ALA A 66 -31.22 39.51 7.77
C ALA A 66 -31.70 38.75 6.52
N LYS A 67 -31.82 39.43 5.37
CA LYS A 67 -32.17 38.82 4.07
C LYS A 67 -31.03 37.94 3.54
N ASP A 68 -29.79 38.33 3.77
CA ASP A 68 -28.61 37.60 3.31
C ASP A 68 -28.34 36.39 4.20
N VAL A 69 -28.45 36.55 5.53
CA VAL A 69 -28.39 35.44 6.50
C VAL A 69 -29.45 34.38 6.16
N HIS A 70 -30.68 34.80 5.85
CA HIS A 70 -31.74 33.89 5.38
C HIS A 70 -31.36 33.20 4.06
N ARG A 71 -30.94 33.95 3.01
CA ARG A 71 -30.52 33.35 1.73
C ARG A 71 -29.33 32.38 1.88
N PHE A 72 -28.42 32.62 2.83
CA PHE A 72 -27.20 31.84 3.03
C PHE A 72 -27.34 30.70 4.05
N THR A 73 -28.57 30.45 4.54
CA THR A 73 -28.90 29.31 5.43
C THR A 73 -30.04 28.46 4.87
N HIS A 74 -30.98 29.06 4.13
CA HIS A 74 -32.14 28.38 3.57
C HIS A 74 -31.81 27.86 2.15
N HIS A 75 -31.40 26.60 2.10
CA HIS A 75 -31.00 25.85 0.90
C HIS A 75 -32.05 24.77 0.60
N ASP A 76 -32.31 24.48 -0.68
CA ASP A 76 -33.24 23.42 -1.13
C ASP A 76 -32.53 22.07 -1.39
N TYR A 77 -31.19 22.07 -1.31
CA TYR A 77 -30.33 20.91 -1.57
C TYR A 77 -30.47 20.31 -2.99
N VAL A 78 -30.94 21.08 -3.99
CA VAL A 78 -31.16 20.65 -5.39
C VAL A 78 -30.67 21.66 -6.43
N ASP A 79 -31.10 22.92 -6.30
CA ASP A 79 -30.74 24.05 -7.17
C ASP A 79 -29.93 25.11 -6.41
N ARG A 80 -30.16 25.26 -5.11
CA ARG A 80 -29.32 26.00 -4.16
C ARG A 80 -28.74 25.05 -3.12
N VAL A 81 -27.42 24.96 -3.07
CA VAL A 81 -26.68 24.15 -2.08
C VAL A 81 -25.63 25.00 -1.39
N GLY A 82 -25.51 24.86 -0.07
CA GLY A 82 -24.42 25.42 0.73
C GLY A 82 -23.80 24.37 1.64
N LEU A 83 -22.47 24.32 1.70
CA LEU A 83 -21.69 23.50 2.62
C LEU A 83 -20.79 24.40 3.49
N ALA A 84 -20.67 24.10 4.78
CA ALA A 84 -19.71 24.71 5.68
C ALA A 84 -18.58 23.73 6.02
N ALA A 85 -17.37 24.26 6.20
CA ALA A 85 -16.29 23.58 6.91
C ALA A 85 -16.23 24.12 8.35
N THR A 86 -16.18 23.23 9.34
CA THR A 86 -16.18 23.58 10.77
C THR A 86 -15.06 22.92 11.57
N VAL A 87 -14.63 23.61 12.62
CA VAL A 87 -13.69 23.13 13.65
C VAL A 87 -14.18 23.65 15.00
N GLY A 88 -14.22 22.80 16.03
CA GLY A 88 -14.88 23.08 17.32
C GLY A 88 -16.41 23.18 17.24
N GLY A 89 -17.00 22.99 16.04
CA GLY A 89 -18.39 23.32 15.73
C GLY A 89 -18.55 24.69 15.04
N GLU A 90 -17.55 25.56 15.15
CA GLU A 90 -17.54 26.90 14.54
C GLU A 90 -17.20 26.88 13.05
N PHE A 91 -17.79 27.80 12.30
CA PHE A 91 -17.58 27.94 10.86
C PHE A 91 -16.20 28.53 10.58
N ILE A 92 -15.40 27.84 9.75
CA ILE A 92 -14.07 28.32 9.31
C ILE A 92 -14.03 28.67 7.82
N ALA A 93 -15.00 28.15 7.05
CA ALA A 93 -15.23 28.49 5.65
C ALA A 93 -16.64 28.03 5.22
N THR A 94 -17.15 28.66 4.15
CA THR A 94 -18.38 28.25 3.46
C THR A 94 -18.15 28.18 1.95
N VAL A 95 -18.92 27.33 1.28
CA VAL A 95 -19.10 27.30 -0.17
C VAL A 95 -20.59 27.17 -0.48
N ARG A 96 -21.03 27.74 -1.59
CA ARG A 96 -22.37 27.51 -2.14
C ARG A 96 -22.38 27.53 -3.65
N TYR A 97 -23.38 26.89 -4.24
CA TYR A 97 -23.81 27.17 -5.60
C TYR A 97 -25.28 27.54 -5.69
N ASP A 98 -25.61 28.28 -6.74
CA ASP A 98 -26.97 28.48 -7.27
C ASP A 98 -26.96 28.02 -8.74
N ARG A 99 -27.85 27.11 -9.16
CA ARG A 99 -27.98 26.68 -10.57
C ARG A 99 -28.40 27.84 -11.46
N ILE A 100 -27.79 27.96 -12.64
CA ILE A 100 -28.02 29.05 -13.59
C ILE A 100 -28.36 28.53 -14.99
N ASN A 101 -28.98 29.38 -15.81
CA ASN A 101 -29.04 29.19 -17.26
C ASN A 101 -27.84 29.86 -17.97
N GLU A 102 -27.76 29.73 -19.29
CA GLU A 102 -26.74 30.35 -20.17
C GLU A 102 -26.59 31.87 -20.01
N GLN A 103 -27.54 32.53 -19.35
CA GLN A 103 -27.59 33.99 -19.15
C GLN A 103 -27.19 34.40 -17.72
N GLY A 104 -26.78 33.44 -16.88
CA GLY A 104 -26.44 33.68 -15.46
C GLY A 104 -27.64 33.88 -14.55
N LEU A 105 -28.87 33.62 -15.01
CA LEU A 105 -30.09 33.75 -14.22
C LEU A 105 -30.42 32.44 -13.49
N PRO A 106 -30.95 32.49 -12.23
CA PRO A 106 -31.31 31.30 -11.48
C PRO A 106 -32.26 30.37 -12.25
N ALA A 107 -31.94 29.08 -12.27
CA ALA A 107 -32.63 28.06 -13.03
C ALA A 107 -32.81 26.74 -12.25
N SER A 108 -33.61 25.84 -12.82
CA SER A 108 -33.78 24.45 -12.38
C SER A 108 -33.36 23.50 -13.51
N ALA A 109 -33.37 22.18 -13.25
CA ALA A 109 -33.19 21.19 -14.31
C ALA A 109 -34.15 21.43 -15.51
N PRO A 110 -33.71 21.26 -16.77
CA PRO A 110 -32.53 20.52 -17.20
C PRO A 110 -31.23 21.33 -17.32
N ALA A 111 -31.14 22.58 -16.83
CA ALA A 111 -29.90 23.35 -16.88
C ALA A 111 -28.76 22.68 -16.06
N ASP A 112 -27.54 22.63 -16.59
CA ASP A 112 -26.42 21.86 -16.06
C ASP A 112 -25.18 22.71 -15.67
N GLU A 113 -25.31 24.03 -15.62
CA GLU A 113 -24.31 24.95 -15.05
C GLU A 113 -24.79 25.59 -13.73
N ALA A 114 -23.87 25.90 -12.80
CA ALA A 114 -24.17 26.63 -11.57
C ALA A 114 -23.10 27.68 -11.23
N GLU A 115 -23.49 28.82 -10.67
CA GLU A 115 -22.55 29.81 -10.12
C GLU A 115 -22.02 29.30 -8.77
N VAL A 116 -20.70 29.10 -8.63
CA VAL A 116 -20.07 28.62 -7.39
C VAL A 116 -19.22 29.69 -6.71
N ALA A 117 -19.36 29.83 -5.39
CA ALA A 117 -18.64 30.85 -4.64
C ALA A 117 -18.26 30.42 -3.21
N PHE A 118 -17.13 30.97 -2.73
CA PHE A 118 -16.42 30.54 -1.53
C PHE A 118 -16.13 31.71 -0.58
N LEU A 119 -16.14 31.47 0.73
CA LEU A 119 -15.60 32.39 1.74
C LEU A 119 -14.78 31.60 2.77
N VAL A 120 -13.58 32.06 3.11
CA VAL A 120 -12.66 31.37 4.04
C VAL A 120 -12.08 32.39 5.02
N GLN A 121 -12.21 32.12 6.31
CA GLN A 121 -11.64 32.95 7.37
C GLN A 121 -10.12 33.08 7.20
N ASP A 122 -9.58 34.28 7.37
CA ASP A 122 -8.20 34.60 7.03
C ASP A 122 -7.18 33.76 7.82
N ALA A 123 -7.45 33.49 9.10
CA ALA A 123 -6.68 32.57 9.94
C ALA A 123 -6.68 31.09 9.47
N HIS A 124 -7.61 30.72 8.57
CA HIS A 124 -7.74 29.38 8.00
C HIS A 124 -7.32 29.29 6.52
N GLN A 125 -6.87 30.40 5.92
CA GLN A 125 -6.28 30.41 4.57
C GLN A 125 -4.97 29.61 4.54
N GLY A 126 -4.56 29.16 3.34
CA GLY A 126 -3.37 28.31 3.17
C GLY A 126 -3.53 26.84 3.61
N ARG A 127 -4.38 26.55 4.61
CA ARG A 127 -4.69 25.20 5.14
C ARG A 127 -5.40 24.27 4.14
N GLY A 128 -5.74 24.74 2.95
CA GLY A 128 -6.36 23.94 1.89
C GLY A 128 -7.87 23.71 2.03
N VAL A 129 -8.55 24.51 2.88
CA VAL A 129 -10.00 24.40 3.15
C VAL A 129 -10.83 24.64 1.89
N ALA A 130 -10.54 25.71 1.13
CA ALA A 130 -11.22 25.99 -0.14
C ALA A 130 -11.14 24.82 -1.14
N SER A 131 -9.98 24.16 -1.24
CA SER A 131 -9.81 22.98 -2.09
C SER A 131 -10.60 21.77 -1.59
N ALA A 132 -10.74 21.59 -0.26
CA ALA A 132 -11.62 20.54 0.28
C ALA A 132 -13.09 20.80 -0.07
N LEU A 133 -13.56 22.03 0.18
CA LEU A 133 -14.93 22.45 -0.12
C LEU A 133 -15.25 22.37 -1.62
N LEU A 134 -14.30 22.75 -2.48
CA LEU A 134 -14.41 22.63 -3.95
C LEU A 134 -14.58 21.17 -4.40
N GLU A 135 -13.78 20.24 -3.85
CA GLU A 135 -13.92 18.81 -4.15
C GLU A 135 -15.30 18.27 -3.70
N HIS A 136 -15.78 18.69 -2.52
CA HIS A 136 -17.06 18.23 -1.97
C HIS A 136 -18.25 18.81 -2.74
N ILE A 137 -18.29 20.13 -2.97
CA ILE A 137 -19.39 20.78 -3.69
C ILE A 137 -19.49 20.31 -5.15
N ALA A 138 -18.35 20.02 -5.81
CA ALA A 138 -18.34 19.45 -7.14
C ALA A 138 -18.96 18.04 -7.18
N ALA A 139 -18.66 17.19 -6.18
CA ALA A 139 -19.29 15.87 -6.08
C ALA A 139 -20.81 15.97 -5.84
N VAL A 140 -21.23 16.88 -4.98
CA VAL A 140 -22.65 17.19 -4.69
C VAL A 140 -23.38 17.75 -5.92
N ALA A 141 -22.74 18.61 -6.70
CA ALA A 141 -23.34 19.19 -7.90
C ALA A 141 -23.56 18.14 -9.00
N ARG A 142 -22.62 17.20 -9.19
CA ARG A 142 -22.81 16.05 -10.08
C ARG A 142 -23.98 15.15 -9.65
N GLU A 143 -24.18 14.95 -8.34
CA GLU A 143 -25.38 14.26 -7.79
C GLU A 143 -26.70 15.02 -8.05
N ARG A 144 -26.63 16.26 -8.53
CA ARG A 144 -27.77 17.09 -8.96
C ARG A 144 -27.75 17.44 -10.45
N GLY A 145 -27.00 16.67 -11.25
CA GLY A 145 -26.96 16.79 -12.71
C GLY A 145 -26.26 18.04 -13.24
N ILE A 146 -25.45 18.72 -12.41
CA ILE A 146 -24.59 19.80 -12.85
C ILE A 146 -23.34 19.20 -13.52
N ARG A 147 -23.03 19.63 -14.74
CA ARG A 147 -21.79 19.29 -15.46
C ARG A 147 -20.71 20.36 -15.30
N SER A 148 -21.09 21.63 -15.11
CA SER A 148 -20.13 22.72 -15.00
C SER A 148 -20.42 23.73 -13.89
N PHE A 149 -19.38 24.41 -13.41
CA PHE A 149 -19.52 25.63 -12.62
C PHE A 149 -18.99 26.85 -13.38
N ALA A 150 -19.70 27.96 -13.23
CA ALA A 150 -19.16 29.30 -13.44
C ALA A 150 -18.70 29.89 -12.10
N ALA A 151 -17.60 30.64 -12.09
CA ALA A 151 -17.14 31.40 -10.93
C ALA A 151 -16.56 32.75 -11.36
N GLU A 152 -17.00 33.83 -10.73
CA GLU A 152 -16.44 35.16 -10.96
C GLU A 152 -15.45 35.53 -9.86
N VAL A 153 -14.28 36.05 -10.26
CA VAL A 153 -13.19 36.38 -9.34
C VAL A 153 -12.54 37.69 -9.77
N LEU A 154 -12.42 38.66 -8.86
CA LEU A 154 -11.70 39.91 -9.17
C LEU A 154 -10.24 39.62 -9.56
N PRO A 155 -9.65 40.28 -10.59
CA PRO A 155 -8.29 40.04 -11.07
C PRO A 155 -7.20 40.10 -9.98
N ALA A 156 -7.42 40.89 -8.92
CA ALA A 156 -6.51 41.02 -7.78
C ALA A 156 -6.45 39.76 -6.89
N ASN A 157 -7.52 38.94 -6.85
CA ASN A 157 -7.62 37.76 -5.99
C ASN A 157 -6.88 36.54 -6.58
N ASN A 158 -5.56 36.71 -6.71
CA ASN A 158 -4.61 35.69 -7.14
C ASN A 158 -4.69 34.41 -6.30
N LYS A 159 -5.08 34.51 -5.01
CA LYS A 159 -5.31 33.36 -4.13
C LYS A 159 -6.39 32.43 -4.69
N MET A 160 -7.58 32.96 -5.02
CA MET A 160 -8.68 32.16 -5.56
C MET A 160 -8.45 31.71 -7.00
N ILE A 161 -7.90 32.58 -7.85
CA ILE A 161 -7.51 32.20 -9.23
C ILE A 161 -6.54 30.99 -9.19
N LYS A 162 -5.61 30.98 -8.24
CA LYS A 162 -4.71 29.82 -8.04
C LYS A 162 -5.45 28.58 -7.54
N VAL A 163 -6.44 28.68 -6.63
CA VAL A 163 -7.22 27.51 -6.16
C VAL A 163 -7.94 26.79 -7.30
N PHE A 164 -8.58 27.54 -8.21
CA PHE A 164 -9.22 26.98 -9.40
C PHE A 164 -8.18 26.41 -10.39
N THR A 165 -7.11 27.16 -10.70
CA THR A 165 -6.06 26.72 -11.63
C THR A 165 -5.34 25.46 -11.12
N ASP A 166 -5.00 25.40 -9.82
CA ASP A 166 -4.36 24.27 -9.15
C ASP A 166 -5.25 23.02 -9.12
N ALA A 167 -6.57 23.15 -9.32
CA ALA A 167 -7.51 22.03 -9.37
C ALA A 167 -7.63 21.41 -10.78
N GLY A 168 -7.00 22.03 -11.80
CA GLY A 168 -6.84 21.48 -13.14
C GLY A 168 -7.65 22.19 -14.23
N TYR A 169 -8.29 23.32 -13.93
CA TYR A 169 -9.38 23.87 -14.74
C TYR A 169 -8.93 24.83 -15.86
N THR A 170 -9.69 24.84 -16.95
CA THR A 170 -9.33 25.50 -18.22
C THR A 170 -9.80 26.95 -18.24
N GLN A 171 -8.86 27.90 -18.10
CA GLN A 171 -9.19 29.32 -17.96
C GLN A 171 -9.61 30.01 -19.28
N LYS A 172 -10.90 29.92 -19.64
CA LYS A 172 -11.53 30.82 -20.62
C LYS A 172 -11.69 32.23 -20.01
N ARG A 173 -10.71 33.11 -20.22
CA ARG A 173 -10.80 34.52 -19.77
C ARG A 173 -11.70 35.33 -20.72
N SER A 174 -12.94 35.61 -20.34
CA SER A 174 -13.55 36.88 -20.74
C SER A 174 -13.10 37.98 -19.77
N PHE A 175 -12.94 39.20 -20.30
CA PHE A 175 -12.69 40.41 -19.52
C PHE A 175 -13.91 41.31 -19.66
N GLU A 176 -14.99 40.91 -19.00
CA GLU A 176 -16.27 41.61 -18.96
C GLU A 176 -16.43 42.21 -17.55
N ASP A 177 -16.90 43.47 -17.50
CA ASP A 177 -17.22 44.25 -16.29
C ASP A 177 -16.18 44.26 -15.15
N GLY A 178 -14.90 44.00 -15.48
CA GLY A 178 -13.77 44.08 -14.56
C GLY A 178 -13.54 42.85 -13.68
N ALA A 179 -14.35 41.80 -13.83
CA ALA A 179 -14.14 40.49 -13.22
C ALA A 179 -13.36 39.55 -14.16
N VAL A 180 -12.85 38.44 -13.61
CA VAL A 180 -12.42 37.28 -14.39
C VAL A 180 -13.46 36.18 -14.18
N ARG A 181 -14.23 35.86 -15.22
CA ARG A 181 -15.07 34.66 -15.22
C ARG A 181 -14.21 33.43 -15.47
N LEU A 182 -14.50 32.36 -14.73
CA LEU A 182 -13.84 31.06 -14.79
C LEU A 182 -14.93 30.01 -15.02
N HIS A 183 -14.77 29.16 -16.04
CA HIS A 183 -15.62 27.98 -16.21
C HIS A 183 -14.85 26.72 -15.81
N LEU A 184 -15.58 25.75 -15.26
CA LEU A 184 -15.07 24.59 -14.55
C LEU A 184 -15.91 23.37 -14.92
N ASP A 185 -15.31 22.45 -15.68
CA ASP A 185 -15.90 21.14 -15.99
C ASP A 185 -15.75 20.19 -14.79
N LEU A 186 -16.87 19.64 -14.30
CA LEU A 186 -16.89 18.76 -13.14
C LEU A 186 -16.51 17.30 -13.46
N GLU A 187 -16.36 16.94 -14.75
CA GLU A 187 -16.04 15.58 -15.15
C GLU A 187 -14.57 15.21 -14.78
N PRO A 188 -14.32 14.10 -14.03
CA PRO A 188 -12.98 13.82 -13.50
C PRO A 188 -11.95 13.41 -14.56
N THR A 189 -11.11 14.35 -14.99
CA THR A 189 -9.92 14.04 -15.82
C THR A 189 -8.80 13.39 -15.00
N ASP A 190 -7.95 12.56 -15.63
CA ASP A 190 -6.75 11.98 -15.01
C ASP A 190 -5.86 13.02 -14.32
N ARG A 191 -5.71 14.20 -14.93
CA ARG A 191 -4.94 15.31 -14.36
C ARG A 191 -5.56 15.81 -13.05
N SER A 192 -6.88 15.97 -12.99
CA SER A 192 -7.59 16.39 -11.77
C SER A 192 -7.49 15.31 -10.68
N LEU A 193 -7.63 14.03 -11.04
CA LEU A 193 -7.49 12.89 -10.12
C LEU A 193 -6.07 12.76 -9.59
N ALA A 194 -5.04 12.94 -10.43
CA ALA A 194 -3.64 12.93 -10.02
C ALA A 194 -3.32 14.08 -9.03
N VAL A 195 -3.82 15.28 -9.30
CA VAL A 195 -3.74 16.43 -8.37
C VAL A 195 -4.43 16.09 -7.04
N GLN A 196 -5.64 15.54 -7.07
CA GLN A 196 -6.42 15.20 -5.87
C GLN A 196 -5.70 14.14 -5.02
N ARG A 197 -5.22 13.05 -5.65
CA ARG A 197 -4.43 11.98 -5.02
C ARG A 197 -3.13 12.52 -4.41
N ALA A 198 -2.50 13.52 -5.02
CA ALA A 198 -1.32 14.19 -4.46
C ALA A 198 -1.65 15.19 -3.33
N ARG A 199 -2.87 15.76 -3.27
CA ARG A 199 -3.35 16.55 -2.13
C ARG A 199 -3.70 15.64 -0.94
N GLU A 200 -4.41 14.54 -1.19
CA GLU A 200 -4.68 13.46 -0.24
C GLU A 200 -3.39 13.00 0.43
N GLN A 201 -2.39 12.58 -0.36
CA GLN A 201 -1.12 12.07 0.15
C GLN A 201 -0.39 13.05 1.07
N ARG A 202 -0.20 14.31 0.65
CA ARG A 202 0.54 15.29 1.49
C ARG A 202 -0.21 15.64 2.78
N ALA A 203 -1.54 15.73 2.73
CA ALA A 203 -2.37 16.00 3.90
C ALA A 203 -2.31 14.83 4.90
N GLU A 204 -2.48 13.59 4.44
CA GLU A 204 -2.40 12.39 5.28
C GLU A 204 -0.99 12.15 5.83
N ALA A 205 0.05 12.33 5.01
CA ALA A 205 1.45 12.25 5.44
C ALA A 205 1.78 13.27 6.53
N ARG A 206 1.34 14.52 6.39
CA ARG A 206 1.52 15.57 7.41
C ARG A 206 0.71 15.30 8.68
N SER A 207 -0.51 14.78 8.51
CA SER A 207 -1.39 14.34 9.60
C SER A 207 -0.81 13.19 10.44
N VAL A 208 0.10 12.39 9.88
CA VAL A 208 0.87 11.37 10.61
C VAL A 208 2.16 11.95 11.18
N GLN A 209 2.87 12.77 10.40
CA GLN A 209 4.13 13.41 10.83
C GLN A 209 3.95 14.19 12.14
N ARG A 210 2.86 14.94 12.31
CA ARG A 210 2.57 15.68 13.56
C ARG A 210 2.37 14.80 14.80
N LEU A 211 2.12 13.50 14.62
CA LEU A 211 1.96 12.52 15.69
C LEU A 211 3.30 11.83 16.03
N LEU A 212 4.14 11.61 15.02
CA LEU A 212 5.45 10.95 15.16
C LEU A 212 6.60 11.92 15.46
N ALA A 213 6.45 13.21 15.16
CA ALA A 213 7.41 14.27 15.46
C ALA A 213 6.71 15.51 16.10
N PRO A 214 6.08 15.36 17.28
CA PRO A 214 5.58 16.49 18.06
C PRO A 214 6.74 17.29 18.67
N GLY A 215 6.54 18.60 18.90
CA GLY A 215 7.44 19.44 19.70
C GLY A 215 7.14 19.42 21.19
N SER A 216 5.96 18.94 21.59
CA SER A 216 5.58 18.73 22.99
C SER A 216 4.60 17.58 23.23
N VAL A 217 4.75 16.87 24.36
CA VAL A 217 3.95 15.70 24.76
C VAL A 217 3.43 15.86 26.20
N ALA A 218 2.11 15.69 26.39
CA ALA A 218 1.49 15.54 27.70
C ALA A 218 1.10 14.08 27.98
N VAL A 219 1.56 13.50 29.09
CA VAL A 219 1.24 12.11 29.48
C VAL A 219 0.16 12.12 30.56
N ILE A 220 -1.07 11.82 30.14
CA ILE A 220 -2.30 11.97 30.94
C ILE A 220 -2.64 10.64 31.63
N GLY A 221 -2.68 10.67 32.96
CA GLY A 221 -2.78 9.47 33.82
C GLY A 221 -1.44 9.04 34.44
N ALA A 222 -0.38 9.84 34.31
CA ALA A 222 0.90 9.58 34.97
C ALA A 222 0.76 9.62 36.50
N GLY A 223 0.92 8.48 37.17
CA GLY A 223 0.70 8.32 38.61
C GLY A 223 1.96 8.37 39.47
N ARG A 224 1.78 8.52 40.79
CA ARG A 224 2.87 8.31 41.78
C ARG A 224 3.17 6.83 42.05
N ALA A 225 2.23 5.92 41.76
CA ALA A 225 2.42 4.49 41.90
C ALA A 225 3.34 3.94 40.79
N PRO A 226 4.41 3.18 41.11
CA PRO A 226 5.22 2.48 40.11
C PRO A 226 4.39 1.51 39.26
N GLY A 227 4.79 1.33 37.99
CA GLY A 227 4.22 0.33 37.08
C GLY A 227 2.89 0.69 36.40
N GLY A 228 2.20 1.77 36.80
CA GLY A 228 0.99 2.22 36.11
C GLY A 228 1.26 2.68 34.66
N VAL A 229 0.34 2.38 33.74
CA VAL A 229 0.48 2.61 32.27
C VAL A 229 1.08 3.98 31.92
N GLY A 230 0.45 5.08 32.35
CA GLY A 230 0.94 6.44 32.08
C GLY A 230 2.27 6.77 32.76
N ARG A 231 2.63 6.11 33.86
CA ARG A 231 3.93 6.27 34.53
C ARG A 231 5.04 5.54 33.78
N THR A 232 4.77 4.34 33.27
CA THR A 232 5.68 3.58 32.40
C THR A 232 5.97 4.33 31.11
N VAL A 233 4.96 4.90 30.45
CA VAL A 233 5.15 5.69 29.23
C VAL A 233 5.95 6.97 29.50
N LEU A 234 5.65 7.69 30.58
CA LEU A 234 6.40 8.89 30.94
C LEU A 234 7.88 8.59 31.15
N ARG A 235 8.20 7.52 31.88
CA ARG A 235 9.58 7.07 32.07
C ARG A 235 10.22 6.65 30.74
N ASN A 236 9.56 5.82 29.94
CA ASN A 236 10.04 5.38 28.64
C ASN A 236 10.36 6.54 27.67
N LEU A 237 9.61 7.64 27.74
CA LEU A 237 9.81 8.87 26.96
C LEU A 237 11.04 9.66 27.43
N VAL A 238 11.26 9.74 28.74
CA VAL A 238 12.45 10.37 29.36
C VAL A 238 13.71 9.52 29.11
N ASP A 239 13.62 8.20 29.31
CA ASP A 239 14.71 7.22 29.11
C ASP A 239 15.21 7.21 27.65
N ALA A 240 14.34 7.49 26.67
CA ALA A 240 14.70 7.63 25.26
C ALA A 240 15.43 8.96 24.94
N GLY A 241 15.38 9.94 25.84
CA GLY A 241 15.94 11.27 25.62
C GLY A 241 15.16 12.09 24.58
N TYR A 242 13.83 12.02 24.61
CA TYR A 242 12.94 12.82 23.74
C TYR A 242 13.30 14.31 23.75
N THR A 243 13.38 14.92 22.58
CA THR A 243 13.95 16.27 22.39
C THR A 243 12.96 17.41 22.63
N GLY A 244 11.67 17.12 22.61
CA GLY A 244 10.60 18.09 22.83
C GLY A 244 10.22 18.27 24.31
N ARG A 245 9.30 19.20 24.58
CA ARG A 245 8.83 19.48 25.95
C ARG A 245 7.92 18.34 26.43
N THR A 246 8.10 17.89 27.67
CA THR A 246 7.31 16.80 28.27
C THR A 246 6.60 17.28 29.53
N TYR A 247 5.33 16.91 29.68
CA TYR A 247 4.51 17.26 30.86
C TYR A 247 3.79 16.02 31.40
N ALA A 248 3.73 15.86 32.72
CA ALA A 248 2.93 14.85 33.40
C ALA A 248 1.57 15.44 33.81
N VAL A 249 0.45 14.82 33.44
CA VAL A 249 -0.89 15.35 33.77
C VAL A 249 -1.71 14.32 34.52
N ASN A 250 -2.15 14.64 35.74
CA ASN A 250 -3.02 13.77 36.53
C ASN A 250 -3.78 14.54 37.63
N ARG A 251 -5.12 14.60 37.48
CA ARG A 251 -6.06 15.28 38.40
C ARG A 251 -5.97 14.81 39.87
N ALA A 252 -5.51 13.59 40.11
CA ALA A 252 -5.31 13.00 41.43
C ALA A 252 -3.96 13.33 42.10
N LEU A 253 -3.08 14.09 41.44
CA LEU A 253 -1.86 14.60 42.09
C LEU A 253 -2.22 15.62 43.17
N PRO A 254 -1.59 15.54 44.37
CA PRO A 254 -1.63 16.62 45.35
C PRO A 254 -1.05 17.90 44.76
N GLY A 255 -1.66 19.06 45.03
CA GLY A 255 -1.23 20.37 44.50
C GLY A 255 0.18 20.82 44.92
N THR A 256 0.84 20.07 45.80
CA THR A 256 2.27 20.24 46.17
C THR A 256 3.22 19.45 45.25
N THR A 257 2.73 18.63 44.32
CA THR A 257 3.55 17.82 43.40
C THR A 257 3.82 18.60 42.12
N THR A 258 4.95 19.29 42.05
CA THR A 258 5.35 20.13 40.89
C THR A 258 6.08 19.37 39.78
N SER A 259 6.57 18.15 40.04
CA SER A 259 7.27 17.33 39.05
C SER A 259 7.09 15.81 39.25
N LEU A 260 7.33 15.06 38.17
CA LEU A 260 7.22 13.60 38.10
C LEU A 260 8.23 13.07 37.07
N GLU A 261 9.06 12.07 37.38
CA GLU A 261 10.21 11.64 36.53
C GLU A 261 11.10 12.81 36.03
N GLY A 262 11.24 13.86 36.84
CA GLY A 262 12.00 15.06 36.47
C GLY A 262 11.27 16.06 35.57
N VAL A 263 10.11 15.72 34.99
CA VAL A 263 9.31 16.64 34.15
C VAL A 263 8.28 17.42 34.98
N PRO A 264 7.84 18.61 34.54
CA PRO A 264 6.76 19.37 35.20
C PRO A 264 5.44 18.58 35.28
N ALA A 265 4.72 18.75 36.40
CA ALA A 265 3.48 18.02 36.69
C ALA A 265 2.26 18.96 36.92
N PHE A 266 1.13 18.60 36.31
CA PHE A 266 -0.12 19.40 36.25
C PHE A 266 -1.36 18.53 36.54
N ARG A 267 -2.53 19.15 36.74
CA ARG A 267 -3.77 18.46 37.13
C ARG A 267 -4.77 18.33 35.98
N SER A 268 -4.83 19.32 35.10
CA SER A 268 -5.43 19.28 33.75
C SER A 268 -4.37 19.65 32.70
N VAL A 269 -4.68 19.41 31.42
CA VAL A 269 -3.91 19.95 30.29
C VAL A 269 -4.04 21.48 30.22
N ALA A 270 -5.19 22.02 30.61
CA ALA A 270 -5.45 23.46 30.62
C ALA A 270 -4.62 24.26 31.64
N ASP A 271 -3.96 23.58 32.59
CA ASP A 271 -3.02 24.22 33.53
C ASP A 271 -1.65 24.55 32.85
N ILE A 272 -1.38 23.99 31.66
CA ILE A 272 -0.09 24.08 30.96
C ILE A 272 -0.05 25.39 30.15
N GLY A 273 0.70 26.39 30.60
CA GLY A 273 0.84 27.69 29.92
C GLY A 273 1.56 27.69 28.55
N GLU A 274 1.74 26.53 27.92
CA GLU A 274 2.45 26.33 26.65
C GLU A 274 1.66 25.40 25.71
N PRO A 275 1.85 25.48 24.37
CA PRO A 275 1.24 24.55 23.42
C PRO A 275 1.68 23.10 23.63
N VAL A 276 0.70 22.20 23.63
CA VAL A 276 0.86 20.73 23.70
C VAL A 276 0.49 20.13 22.34
N ASP A 277 1.44 19.55 21.62
CA ASP A 277 1.15 18.97 20.30
C ASP A 277 0.45 17.60 20.42
N LEU A 278 0.93 16.74 21.31
CA LEU A 278 0.45 15.36 21.47
C LEU A 278 0.03 15.07 22.92
N ALA A 279 -1.13 14.46 23.12
CA ALA A 279 -1.53 13.90 24.40
C ALA A 279 -1.56 12.36 24.38
N VAL A 280 -0.88 11.73 25.32
CA VAL A 280 -0.95 10.28 25.55
C VAL A 280 -1.94 10.00 26.66
N VAL A 281 -3.02 9.28 26.36
CA VAL A 281 -4.16 9.08 27.25
C VAL A 281 -4.12 7.67 27.87
N ALA A 282 -3.90 7.63 29.18
CA ALA A 282 -3.80 6.42 30.00
C ALA A 282 -4.69 6.50 31.27
N VAL A 283 -5.93 6.98 31.10
CA VAL A 283 -6.97 7.07 32.15
C VAL A 283 -8.08 6.03 31.91
N PRO A 284 -8.97 5.73 32.87
CA PRO A 284 -10.14 4.87 32.65
C PRO A 284 -11.05 5.37 31.52
N ALA A 285 -11.75 4.47 30.81
CA ALA A 285 -12.51 4.77 29.60
C ALA A 285 -13.59 5.84 29.80
N GLU A 286 -14.21 5.84 30.98
CA GLU A 286 -15.26 6.77 31.43
C GLU A 286 -14.74 8.20 31.60
N ARG A 287 -13.42 8.35 31.74
CA ARG A 287 -12.73 9.62 31.96
C ARG A 287 -12.14 10.20 30.66
N VAL A 288 -12.10 9.42 29.58
CA VAL A 288 -11.52 9.85 28.29
C VAL A 288 -12.30 11.01 27.65
N PRO A 289 -13.66 11.06 27.64
CA PRO A 289 -14.39 12.18 27.02
C PRO A 289 -14.09 13.55 27.66
N GLU A 290 -13.89 13.62 28.98
CA GLU A 290 -13.40 14.85 29.64
C GLU A 290 -11.99 15.22 29.17
N VAL A 291 -11.08 14.24 29.08
CA VAL A 291 -9.70 14.47 28.61
C VAL A 291 -9.67 14.93 27.15
N VAL A 292 -10.54 14.42 26.28
CA VAL A 292 -10.65 14.85 24.88
C VAL A 292 -11.17 16.29 24.79
N ALA A 293 -12.08 16.70 25.67
CA ALA A 293 -12.55 18.09 25.75
C ALA A 293 -11.43 19.03 26.23
N ASP A 294 -10.73 18.70 27.32
CA ASP A 294 -9.56 19.45 27.82
C ASP A 294 -8.50 19.61 26.72
N CYS A 295 -8.15 18.52 26.02
CA CYS A 295 -7.18 18.55 24.92
C CYS A 295 -7.65 19.39 23.73
N GLY A 296 -8.94 19.29 23.36
CA GLY A 296 -9.53 20.04 22.26
C GLY A 296 -9.57 21.55 22.54
N ALA A 297 -9.95 21.94 23.75
CA ALA A 297 -9.91 23.34 24.20
C ALA A 297 -8.48 23.91 24.27
N HIS A 298 -7.49 23.07 24.59
CA HIS A 298 -6.07 23.45 24.61
C HIS A 298 -5.40 23.47 23.21
N GLY A 299 -6.14 23.12 22.15
CA GLY A 299 -5.61 23.09 20.78
C GLY A 299 -4.62 21.96 20.51
N VAL A 300 -4.71 20.84 21.26
CA VAL A 300 -3.87 19.65 21.03
C VAL A 300 -4.06 19.13 19.60
N GLN A 301 -2.99 18.65 18.98
CA GLN A 301 -3.00 18.19 17.59
C GLN A 301 -3.37 16.71 17.45
N GLY A 302 -3.04 15.87 18.44
CA GLY A 302 -3.29 14.44 18.36
C GLY A 302 -3.31 13.69 19.69
N LEU A 303 -3.96 12.53 19.66
CA LEU A 303 -4.19 11.68 20.81
C LEU A 303 -3.61 10.28 20.58
N VAL A 304 -2.85 9.77 21.55
CA VAL A 304 -2.46 8.35 21.63
C VAL A 304 -3.23 7.71 22.76
N VAL A 305 -4.32 7.01 22.44
CA VAL A 305 -5.25 6.45 23.44
C VAL A 305 -4.87 5.00 23.74
N LEU A 306 -4.15 4.82 24.85
CA LEU A 306 -3.73 3.50 25.33
C LEU A 306 -4.87 2.77 26.06
N THR A 307 -5.84 3.54 26.58
CA THR A 307 -7.04 3.07 27.24
C THR A 307 -7.83 2.07 26.39
N ALA A 308 -8.04 0.86 26.91
CA ALA A 308 -9.03 -0.11 26.43
C ALA A 308 -10.42 0.17 27.06
N GLY A 309 -11.45 -0.55 26.63
CA GLY A 309 -12.85 -0.30 26.99
C GLY A 309 -13.70 0.18 25.81
N TYR A 310 -13.41 -0.29 24.60
CA TYR A 310 -13.97 0.21 23.34
C TYR A 310 -14.46 -0.95 22.46
N ALA A 311 -14.30 -0.89 21.13
CA ALA A 311 -14.94 -1.80 20.18
C ALA A 311 -14.65 -3.30 20.41
N GLU A 312 -13.56 -3.64 21.09
CA GLU A 312 -13.21 -5.00 21.52
C GLU A 312 -14.18 -5.57 22.58
N GLN A 313 -14.96 -4.71 23.26
CA GLN A 313 -16.04 -5.09 24.17
C GLN A 313 -17.42 -5.19 23.47
N GLY A 314 -17.48 -5.09 22.13
CA GLY A 314 -18.70 -5.38 21.36
C GLY A 314 -19.50 -4.16 20.93
N ALA A 315 -20.83 -4.18 21.12
CA ALA A 315 -21.74 -3.17 20.54
C ALA A 315 -21.66 -1.80 21.24
N GLU A 316 -21.77 -1.76 22.57
CA GLU A 316 -21.69 -0.51 23.34
C GLU A 316 -20.30 0.13 23.21
N GLY A 317 -19.24 -0.66 23.36
CA GLY A 317 -17.87 -0.21 23.18
C GLY A 317 -17.56 0.30 21.77
N ARG A 318 -18.22 -0.22 20.72
CA ARG A 318 -18.20 0.38 19.38
C ARG A 318 -18.86 1.75 19.38
N ALA A 319 -20.05 1.92 19.96
CA ALA A 319 -20.71 3.22 20.04
C ALA A 319 -19.85 4.26 20.79
N ARG A 320 -19.29 3.89 21.94
CA ARG A 320 -18.34 4.69 22.73
C ARG A 320 -17.10 5.09 21.91
N GLN A 321 -16.62 4.21 21.04
CA GLN A 321 -15.48 4.50 20.15
C GLN A 321 -15.85 5.47 19.03
N ARG A 322 -17.05 5.36 18.44
CA ARG A 322 -17.52 6.33 17.42
C ARG A 322 -17.62 7.73 18.01
N GLU A 323 -18.12 7.84 19.23
CA GLU A 323 -18.23 9.12 19.94
C GLU A 323 -16.84 9.73 20.24
N LEU A 324 -15.89 8.94 20.74
CA LEU A 324 -14.49 9.36 20.92
C LEU A 324 -13.90 9.96 19.62
N VAL A 325 -14.12 9.31 18.48
CA VAL A 325 -13.60 9.78 17.18
C VAL A 325 -14.32 11.03 16.70
N ARG A 326 -15.65 11.09 16.83
CA ARG A 326 -16.47 12.26 16.50
C ARG A 326 -16.05 13.49 17.31
N GLN A 327 -15.86 13.31 18.62
CA GLN A 327 -15.42 14.36 19.54
C GLN A 327 -14.00 14.84 19.23
N ALA A 328 -13.05 13.94 18.99
CA ALA A 328 -11.68 14.35 18.68
C ALA A 328 -11.55 15.06 17.32
N ARG A 329 -12.20 14.51 16.27
CA ARG A 329 -12.13 15.07 14.92
C ARG A 329 -12.77 16.46 14.82
N SER A 330 -13.81 16.75 15.62
CA SER A 330 -14.44 18.09 15.62
C SER A 330 -13.45 19.17 16.08
N TYR A 331 -12.60 18.90 17.08
CA TYR A 331 -11.53 19.80 17.52
C TYR A 331 -10.29 19.83 16.61
N GLY A 332 -10.27 19.10 15.49
CA GLY A 332 -9.12 19.04 14.59
C GLY A 332 -8.06 17.98 14.95
N MET A 333 -8.32 17.15 15.96
CA MET A 333 -7.41 16.09 16.43
C MET A 333 -7.53 14.81 15.59
N ARG A 334 -6.42 14.04 15.55
CA ARG A 334 -6.40 12.65 15.06
C ARG A 334 -6.07 11.69 16.22
N ILE A 335 -6.53 10.44 16.13
CA ILE A 335 -6.35 9.41 17.17
C ILE A 335 -5.52 8.23 16.65
N ILE A 336 -4.55 7.81 17.46
CA ILE A 336 -3.94 6.48 17.42
C ILE A 336 -4.51 5.68 18.59
N GLY A 337 -5.11 4.52 18.31
CA GLY A 337 -5.91 3.75 19.28
C GLY A 337 -7.42 3.78 18.96
N PRO A 338 -8.30 3.64 19.97
CA PRO A 338 -7.98 3.29 21.36
C PRO A 338 -7.40 1.88 21.49
N ASN A 339 -7.09 1.44 22.72
CA ASN A 339 -6.43 0.16 22.98
C ASN A 339 -5.06 0.04 22.24
N ALA A 340 -4.36 1.17 22.09
CA ALA A 340 -3.03 1.22 21.46
C ALA A 340 -1.93 0.79 22.44
N PHE A 341 -0.85 0.21 21.92
CA PHE A 341 0.40 0.01 22.68
C PHE A 341 1.32 1.27 22.67
N GLY A 342 0.98 2.25 21.82
CA GLY A 342 1.67 3.53 21.69
C GLY A 342 2.50 3.67 20.41
N ILE A 343 3.38 4.68 20.39
CA ILE A 343 4.19 5.08 19.23
C ILE A 343 5.64 5.37 19.58
N ILE A 344 6.52 5.19 18.58
CA ILE A 344 7.96 5.44 18.63
C ILE A 344 8.38 6.19 17.36
N ASN A 345 9.31 7.13 17.49
CA ASN A 345 10.12 7.67 16.41
C ASN A 345 11.56 7.82 16.91
N THR A 346 12.51 7.11 16.30
CA THR A 346 13.91 7.07 16.73
C THR A 346 14.79 8.13 16.07
N ALA A 347 14.22 8.99 15.21
CA ALA A 347 14.96 10.04 14.51
C ALA A 347 15.81 10.86 15.51
N PRO A 348 17.11 11.14 15.23
CA PRO A 348 18.04 11.66 16.25
C PRO A 348 17.67 13.02 16.84
N ASP A 349 16.84 13.78 16.12
CA ASP A 349 16.27 15.09 16.45
C ASP A 349 14.89 15.01 17.13
N VAL A 350 14.27 13.83 17.23
CA VAL A 350 12.96 13.59 17.84
C VAL A 350 13.05 12.68 19.08
N ARG A 351 13.50 11.43 18.90
CA ARG A 351 13.64 10.41 19.96
C ARG A 351 12.37 10.14 20.80
N LEU A 352 11.22 10.14 20.15
CA LEU A 352 9.92 9.86 20.77
C LEU A 352 9.79 8.38 21.16
N ASN A 353 9.47 8.09 22.42
CA ASN A 353 9.05 6.76 22.88
C ASN A 353 7.78 6.87 23.74
N ALA A 354 6.69 7.30 23.12
CA ALA A 354 5.36 7.34 23.73
C ALA A 354 4.68 5.96 23.67
N SER A 355 5.36 4.93 24.21
CA SER A 355 4.92 3.54 24.12
C SER A 355 5.20 2.71 25.37
N LEU A 356 4.55 1.55 25.45
CA LEU A 356 4.76 0.54 26.50
C LEU A 356 5.90 -0.45 26.18
N ALA A 357 6.81 -0.11 25.25
CA ALA A 357 7.93 -0.97 24.87
C ALA A 357 8.77 -1.40 26.10
N PRO A 358 9.15 -2.69 26.22
CA PRO A 358 9.90 -3.20 27.38
C PRO A 358 11.40 -2.87 27.32
N HIS A 359 11.92 -2.58 26.14
CA HIS A 359 13.33 -2.21 25.89
C HIS A 359 13.36 -0.96 25.00
N PRO A 360 14.36 -0.08 25.14
CA PRO A 360 14.52 1.06 24.26
C PRO A 360 14.76 0.60 22.81
N PRO A 361 14.08 1.21 21.82
CA PRO A 361 14.28 0.90 20.41
C PRO A 361 15.65 1.43 19.93
N VAL A 362 16.38 0.62 19.16
CA VAL A 362 17.60 1.07 18.48
C VAL A 362 17.20 1.87 17.23
N PRO A 363 17.88 2.99 16.89
CA PRO A 363 17.65 3.68 15.62
C PRO A 363 18.06 2.84 14.41
N GLY A 364 17.30 2.94 13.32
CA GLY A 364 17.51 2.25 12.05
C GLY A 364 16.49 2.70 11.01
N ARG A 365 16.22 1.87 9.99
CA ARG A 365 15.50 2.27 8.77
C ARG A 365 14.24 1.46 8.46
N ILE A 366 13.71 0.78 9.49
CA ILE A 366 12.51 -0.07 9.42
C ILE A 366 11.31 0.65 10.06
N GLY A 367 10.28 0.94 9.27
CA GLY A 367 8.98 1.41 9.74
C GLY A 367 8.08 0.22 10.08
N LEU A 368 7.52 0.18 11.30
CA LEU A 368 6.74 -0.97 11.79
C LEU A 368 5.32 -0.58 12.26
N PHE A 369 4.29 -1.12 11.62
CA PHE A 369 2.89 -0.91 11.97
C PHE A 369 2.24 -2.19 12.49
N THR A 370 1.43 -2.10 13.55
CA THR A 370 0.64 -3.22 14.06
C THR A 370 -0.76 -2.80 14.52
N GLN A 371 -1.75 -3.63 14.26
CA GLN A 371 -3.10 -3.53 14.85
C GLN A 371 -3.19 -4.25 16.22
N SER A 372 -2.23 -5.12 16.57
CA SER A 372 -2.20 -5.85 17.85
C SER A 372 -1.01 -5.43 18.71
N GLY A 373 -1.27 -5.06 19.97
CA GLY A 373 -0.23 -4.72 20.94
C GLY A 373 0.69 -5.90 21.27
N ALA A 374 0.13 -7.10 21.46
CA ALA A 374 0.90 -8.31 21.76
C ALA A 374 1.85 -8.71 20.61
N ILE A 375 1.37 -8.62 19.36
CA ILE A 375 2.22 -8.83 18.18
C ILE A 375 3.24 -7.70 18.02
N GLY A 376 2.90 -6.47 18.42
CA GLY A 376 3.85 -5.36 18.55
C GLY A 376 5.02 -5.69 19.48
N ILE A 377 4.75 -6.16 20.71
CA ILE A 377 5.79 -6.60 21.66
C ILE A 377 6.66 -7.70 21.03
N ALA A 378 6.06 -8.69 20.37
CA ALA A 378 6.78 -9.79 19.73
C ALA A 378 7.72 -9.30 18.60
N LEU A 379 7.24 -8.37 17.75
CA LEU A 379 8.02 -7.80 16.65
C LEU A 379 9.14 -6.88 17.15
N LEU A 380 8.85 -5.97 18.09
CA LEU A 380 9.85 -5.11 18.74
C LEU A 380 10.97 -5.96 19.39
N SER A 381 10.59 -7.01 20.12
CA SER A 381 11.54 -7.92 20.77
C SER A 381 12.33 -8.78 19.76
N GLY A 382 11.71 -9.14 18.63
CA GLY A 382 12.34 -9.90 17.55
C GLY A 382 13.38 -9.11 16.77
N LEU A 383 13.13 -7.82 16.56
CA LEU A 383 14.09 -6.88 15.97
C LEU A 383 15.23 -6.56 16.95
N HIS A 384 14.90 -6.25 18.21
CA HIS A 384 15.88 -5.93 19.26
C HIS A 384 16.90 -7.06 19.48
N ARG A 385 16.45 -8.32 19.58
CA ARG A 385 17.32 -9.52 19.69
C ARG A 385 18.14 -9.82 18.42
N ARG A 386 18.08 -8.97 17.39
CA ARG A 386 18.88 -9.06 16.16
C ARG A 386 19.51 -7.71 15.82
N GLY A 387 19.75 -6.88 16.83
CA GLY A 387 20.34 -5.54 16.72
C GLY A 387 19.61 -4.56 15.80
N ALA A 388 18.41 -4.91 15.33
CA ALA A 388 17.77 -4.26 14.20
C ALA A 388 17.03 -3.01 14.62
N GLY A 389 17.40 -1.89 14.02
CA GLY A 389 16.85 -0.59 14.35
C GLY A 389 15.57 -0.26 13.59
N LEU A 390 14.67 0.45 14.27
CA LEU A 390 13.45 1.02 13.70
C LEU A 390 13.73 2.46 13.27
N SER A 391 12.96 2.98 12.32
CA SER A 391 12.79 4.44 12.12
C SER A 391 11.63 4.94 12.97
N SER A 392 10.48 4.25 12.86
CA SER A 392 9.26 4.52 13.61
C SER A 392 8.45 3.25 13.85
N PHE A 393 7.70 3.23 14.95
CA PHE A 393 6.76 2.16 15.26
C PHE A 393 5.40 2.73 15.68
N ILE A 394 4.32 2.13 15.18
CA ILE A 394 2.95 2.53 15.44
C ILE A 394 2.11 1.31 15.79
N SER A 395 1.59 1.26 17.03
CA SER A 395 0.49 0.37 17.38
C SER A 395 -0.84 1.13 17.31
N ALA A 396 -1.64 0.82 16.30
CA ALA A 396 -2.94 1.47 16.09
C ALA A 396 -4.05 0.97 17.02
N GLY A 397 -3.84 -0.15 17.72
CA GLY A 397 -4.87 -0.83 18.50
C GLY A 397 -6.11 -1.11 17.65
N ASN A 398 -7.27 -0.67 18.15
CA ASN A 398 -8.55 -0.75 17.44
C ASN A 398 -8.59 0.04 16.11
N ARG A 399 -7.59 0.88 15.81
CA ARG A 399 -7.45 1.61 14.54
C ARG A 399 -8.69 2.46 14.22
N ALA A 400 -9.14 3.22 15.21
CA ALA A 400 -10.37 4.01 15.17
C ALA A 400 -10.25 5.35 14.41
N ASP A 401 -9.06 5.75 13.97
CA ASP A 401 -8.92 6.94 13.12
C ASP A 401 -7.69 6.88 12.22
N VAL A 402 -6.48 6.89 12.77
CA VAL A 402 -5.25 6.69 11.99
C VAL A 402 -5.13 5.22 11.58
N SER A 403 -4.88 4.97 10.30
CA SER A 403 -4.84 3.63 9.70
C SER A 403 -3.53 3.35 8.97
N GLY A 404 -3.30 2.09 8.58
CA GLY A 404 -2.15 1.72 7.76
C GLY A 404 -2.10 2.43 6.39
N ASN A 405 -3.23 2.97 5.90
CA ASN A 405 -3.24 3.81 4.70
C ASN A 405 -2.57 5.16 4.96
N ASP A 406 -2.91 5.84 6.07
CA ASP A 406 -2.29 7.11 6.47
C ASP A 406 -0.77 6.92 6.67
N ILE A 407 -0.36 5.85 7.35
CA ILE A 407 1.04 5.54 7.61
C ILE A 407 1.80 5.23 6.30
N LEU A 408 1.20 4.51 5.34
CA LEU A 408 1.79 4.30 4.01
C LEU A 408 1.94 5.60 3.20
N GLN A 409 1.10 6.62 3.41
CA GLN A 409 1.24 7.93 2.76
C GLN A 409 2.42 8.71 3.33
N HIS A 410 2.70 8.55 4.63
CA HIS A 410 3.86 9.13 5.31
C HIS A 410 5.17 8.43 4.92
N TRP A 411 5.26 7.10 5.07
CA TRP A 411 6.48 6.34 4.75
C TRP A 411 6.83 6.32 3.27
N TYR A 412 5.94 6.75 2.37
CA TYR A 412 6.26 6.97 0.97
C TYR A 412 7.39 8.01 0.80
N ASP A 413 7.22 9.21 1.38
CA ASP A 413 8.17 10.33 1.25
C ASP A 413 9.25 10.38 2.36
N ASP A 414 9.04 9.69 3.49
CA ASP A 414 9.94 9.71 4.65
C ASP A 414 11.38 9.23 4.32
N PRO A 415 12.43 10.06 4.44
CA PRO A 415 13.80 9.67 4.11
C PRO A 415 14.43 8.71 5.12
N ASP A 416 13.85 8.51 6.31
CA ASP A 416 14.42 7.64 7.35
C ASP A 416 13.88 6.21 7.32
N THR A 417 12.77 5.96 6.61
CA THR A 417 12.20 4.62 6.41
C THR A 417 12.51 4.07 5.02
N ASP A 418 13.31 3.00 4.95
CA ASP A 418 13.55 2.24 3.71
C ASP A 418 12.57 1.07 3.56
N VAL A 419 12.27 0.37 4.66
CA VAL A 419 11.45 -0.86 4.66
C VAL A 419 10.24 -0.70 5.55
N VAL A 420 9.08 -1.14 5.03
CA VAL A 420 7.78 -1.03 5.68
C VAL A 420 7.29 -2.42 6.09
N LEU A 421 7.10 -2.65 7.39
CA LEU A 421 6.57 -3.89 7.96
C LEU A 421 5.17 -3.64 8.52
N LEU A 422 4.18 -4.41 8.06
CA LEU A 422 2.77 -4.24 8.43
C LEU A 422 2.18 -5.55 8.99
N TYR A 423 1.80 -5.55 10.27
CA TYR A 423 0.86 -6.55 10.81
C TYR A 423 -0.57 -6.00 10.76
N LEU A 424 -1.40 -6.62 9.92
CA LEU A 424 -2.77 -6.18 9.64
C LEU A 424 -3.76 -7.30 9.98
N GLU A 425 -4.75 -7.01 10.82
CA GLU A 425 -5.89 -7.91 11.04
C GLU A 425 -7.02 -7.57 10.06
N SER A 426 -7.18 -6.28 9.74
CA SER A 426 -8.12 -5.76 8.76
C SER A 426 -7.46 -4.75 7.81
N ILE A 427 -7.97 -4.68 6.58
CA ILE A 427 -7.64 -3.64 5.59
C ILE A 427 -8.92 -2.82 5.39
N GLY A 428 -8.97 -1.58 5.88
CA GLY A 428 -10.22 -0.81 5.99
C GLY A 428 -10.83 -0.41 4.64
N ASN A 429 -10.00 0.10 3.73
CA ASN A 429 -10.37 0.33 2.33
C ASN A 429 -9.30 -0.37 1.46
N PRO A 430 -9.58 -1.59 0.94
CA PRO A 430 -8.60 -2.34 0.15
C PRO A 430 -8.24 -1.74 -1.21
N ARG A 431 -9.14 -1.04 -1.92
CA ARG A 431 -8.81 -0.23 -3.11
C ARG A 431 -7.69 0.77 -2.81
N LYS A 432 -7.91 1.63 -1.79
CA LYS A 432 -6.92 2.63 -1.34
C LYS A 432 -5.66 1.95 -0.83
N PHE A 433 -5.75 0.89 -0.04
CA PHE A 433 -4.56 0.16 0.43
C PHE A 433 -3.72 -0.37 -0.73
N THR A 434 -4.35 -1.01 -1.72
CA THR A 434 -3.66 -1.62 -2.87
C THR A 434 -3.02 -0.55 -3.77
N ARG A 435 -3.71 0.58 -4.01
CA ARG A 435 -3.16 1.78 -4.68
C ARG A 435 -1.93 2.33 -3.96
N LEU A 436 -2.01 2.50 -2.64
CA LEU A 436 -0.92 3.06 -1.83
C LEU A 436 0.25 2.09 -1.71
N ALA A 437 -0.03 0.81 -1.47
CA ALA A 437 0.97 -0.25 -1.42
C ALA A 437 1.73 -0.37 -2.75
N ARG A 438 1.06 -0.35 -3.92
CA ARG A 438 1.73 -0.36 -5.23
C ARG A 438 2.65 0.85 -5.43
N ARG A 439 2.22 2.05 -5.00
CA ARG A 439 3.04 3.26 -5.09
C ARG A 439 4.26 3.21 -4.16
N THR A 440 4.10 2.72 -2.93
CA THR A 440 5.21 2.60 -1.97
C THR A 440 6.15 1.45 -2.35
N ALA A 441 5.64 0.28 -2.73
CA ALA A 441 6.43 -0.88 -3.16
C ALA A 441 7.32 -0.59 -4.38
N ALA A 442 6.94 0.35 -5.26
CA ALA A 442 7.81 0.76 -6.37
C ALA A 442 9.14 1.37 -5.88
N VAL A 443 9.14 2.05 -4.73
CA VAL A 443 10.31 2.72 -4.15
C VAL A 443 10.93 1.97 -2.95
N LYS A 444 10.11 1.36 -2.09
CA LYS A 444 10.45 0.89 -0.74
C LYS A 444 9.73 -0.45 -0.43
N PRO A 445 10.42 -1.51 0.05
CA PRO A 445 9.78 -2.80 0.27
C PRO A 445 8.63 -2.75 1.28
N VAL A 446 7.46 -3.25 0.91
CA VAL A 446 6.27 -3.35 1.77
C VAL A 446 6.01 -4.83 2.11
N VAL A 447 6.30 -5.23 3.34
CA VAL A 447 6.10 -6.60 3.84
C VAL A 447 4.84 -6.65 4.71
N VAL A 448 3.94 -7.59 4.45
CA VAL A 448 2.63 -7.70 5.14
C VAL A 448 2.44 -9.10 5.72
N VAL A 449 2.08 -9.16 7.01
CA VAL A 449 1.37 -10.28 7.62
C VAL A 449 -0.10 -9.92 7.77
N LYS A 450 -0.97 -10.72 7.14
CA LYS A 450 -2.42 -10.70 7.38
C LYS A 450 -2.76 -11.69 8.50
N GLY A 451 -3.14 -11.18 9.66
CA GLY A 451 -3.74 -11.94 10.77
C GLY A 451 -5.21 -12.30 10.50
N GLY A 452 -5.85 -13.04 11.43
CA GLY A 452 -7.30 -13.35 11.35
C GLY A 452 -7.72 -14.09 10.08
N ARG A 453 -6.86 -14.98 9.55
CA ARG A 453 -7.01 -15.56 8.19
C ARG A 453 -8.24 -16.46 8.02
N HIS A 454 -8.73 -17.06 9.10
CA HIS A 454 -9.82 -18.02 9.12
C HIS A 454 -10.87 -17.72 10.20
N SER A 455 -10.82 -16.54 10.85
CA SER A 455 -11.62 -16.28 12.06
C SER A 455 -13.10 -16.00 11.80
N GLY A 456 -13.48 -15.66 10.55
CA GLY A 456 -14.86 -15.30 10.15
C GLY A 456 -15.36 -13.95 10.72
N SER A 457 -14.85 -13.55 11.87
CA SER A 457 -15.13 -12.27 12.53
C SER A 457 -14.44 -11.09 11.85
N ALA A 458 -15.18 -9.99 11.70
CA ALA A 458 -14.58 -8.68 11.44
C ALA A 458 -13.78 -8.24 12.70
N PRO A 459 -12.49 -7.85 12.56
CA PRO A 459 -11.71 -7.37 13.69
C PRO A 459 -12.33 -6.14 14.37
N PRO A 460 -12.17 -5.98 15.70
CA PRO A 460 -12.70 -4.82 16.41
C PRO A 460 -12.20 -3.48 15.85
N GLY A 461 -13.04 -2.46 16.00
CA GLY A 461 -12.62 -1.06 15.89
C GLY A 461 -12.87 -0.35 14.56
N HIS A 462 -13.31 -1.05 13.50
CA HIS A 462 -13.75 -0.38 12.26
C HIS A 462 -14.85 -1.15 11.55
N ALA A 463 -15.83 -0.44 10.97
CA ALA A 463 -16.81 -1.03 10.07
C ALA A 463 -16.16 -1.30 8.70
N VAL A 464 -15.51 -2.45 8.55
CA VAL A 464 -14.92 -2.86 7.28
C VAL A 464 -15.98 -3.60 6.45
N PRO A 465 -16.19 -3.25 5.17
CA PRO A 465 -17.05 -4.04 4.29
C PRO A 465 -16.61 -5.50 4.25
N VAL A 466 -17.53 -6.43 4.46
CA VAL A 466 -17.22 -7.87 4.41
C VAL A 466 -16.92 -8.25 2.96
N THR A 467 -15.63 -8.42 2.66
CA THR A 467 -15.15 -8.85 1.34
C THR A 467 -15.76 -10.20 0.99
N ARG A 468 -16.51 -10.27 -0.11
CA ARG A 468 -17.10 -11.55 -0.58
C ARG A 468 -16.09 -12.40 -1.37
N ILE A 469 -14.96 -11.79 -1.71
CA ILE A 469 -13.84 -12.40 -2.45
C ILE A 469 -13.02 -13.37 -1.58
N PRO A 470 -12.57 -14.52 -2.12
CA PRO A 470 -11.68 -15.45 -1.42
C PRO A 470 -10.37 -14.81 -0.94
N HIS A 471 -9.89 -15.27 0.23
CA HIS A 471 -8.63 -14.79 0.82
C HIS A 471 -7.40 -15.06 -0.09
N THR A 472 -7.45 -16.10 -0.94
CA THR A 472 -6.45 -16.38 -1.99
C THR A 472 -6.38 -15.25 -3.03
N THR A 473 -7.53 -14.80 -3.54
CA THR A 473 -7.63 -13.67 -4.47
C THR A 473 -7.06 -12.38 -3.85
N VAL A 474 -7.47 -12.03 -2.62
CA VAL A 474 -6.90 -10.86 -1.90
C VAL A 474 -5.37 -10.99 -1.76
N SER A 475 -4.86 -12.20 -1.56
CA SER A 475 -3.42 -12.46 -1.47
C SER A 475 -2.69 -12.27 -2.80
N ALA A 476 -3.33 -12.59 -3.93
CA ALA A 476 -2.79 -12.36 -5.27
C ALA A 476 -2.79 -10.86 -5.62
N LEU A 477 -3.88 -10.14 -5.35
CA LEU A 477 -3.99 -8.69 -5.57
C LEU A 477 -2.93 -7.91 -4.77
N LEU A 478 -2.65 -8.32 -3.52
CA LEU A 478 -1.57 -7.74 -2.72
C LEU A 478 -0.19 -7.95 -3.37
N ARG A 479 0.12 -9.17 -3.83
CA ARG A 479 1.40 -9.47 -4.51
C ARG A 479 1.56 -8.69 -5.83
N GLN A 480 0.47 -8.46 -6.56
CA GLN A 480 0.46 -7.61 -7.77
C GLN A 480 0.74 -6.13 -7.46
N ALA A 481 0.39 -5.66 -6.27
CA ALA A 481 0.78 -4.36 -5.73
C ALA A 481 2.20 -4.36 -5.10
N GLY A 482 3.04 -5.37 -5.39
CA GLY A 482 4.42 -5.45 -4.90
C GLY A 482 4.55 -5.75 -3.41
N VAL A 483 3.44 -6.13 -2.75
CA VAL A 483 3.44 -6.47 -1.33
C VAL A 483 4.05 -7.85 -1.13
N ILE A 484 5.13 -7.89 -0.36
CA ILE A 484 5.76 -9.12 0.11
C ILE A 484 4.87 -9.71 1.20
N ARG A 485 3.91 -10.52 0.79
CA ARG A 485 2.92 -11.12 1.71
C ARG A 485 3.43 -12.46 2.26
N VAL A 486 3.86 -12.41 3.52
CA VAL A 486 4.38 -13.56 4.28
C VAL A 486 3.33 -14.12 5.25
N ASP A 487 3.61 -15.28 5.83
CA ASP A 487 2.64 -16.08 6.59
C ASP A 487 2.79 -16.00 8.10
N THR A 488 4.00 -15.79 8.61
CA THR A 488 4.25 -15.64 10.05
C THR A 488 4.87 -14.30 10.44
N VAL A 489 4.66 -13.92 11.70
CA VAL A 489 5.32 -12.78 12.37
C VAL A 489 6.85 -12.95 12.35
N THR A 490 7.33 -14.19 12.35
CA THR A 490 8.73 -14.58 12.19
C THR A 490 9.27 -14.22 10.80
N GLU A 491 8.55 -14.58 9.74
CA GLU A 491 8.91 -14.24 8.35
C GLU A 491 8.89 -12.73 8.10
N LEU A 492 8.00 -11.98 8.77
CA LEU A 492 7.93 -10.52 8.66
C LEU A 492 9.24 -9.87 9.11
N VAL A 493 9.85 -10.39 10.17
CA VAL A 493 11.19 -9.99 10.62
C VAL A 493 12.26 -10.54 9.70
N ASP A 494 12.22 -11.84 9.35
CA ASP A 494 13.24 -12.48 8.52
C ASP A 494 13.43 -11.79 7.15
N ALA A 495 12.34 -11.45 6.46
CA ALA A 495 12.37 -10.70 5.21
C ALA A 495 12.73 -9.22 5.43
N GLY A 496 12.15 -8.58 6.46
CA GLY A 496 12.42 -7.17 6.78
C GLY A 496 13.89 -6.87 7.05
N LEU A 497 14.59 -7.77 7.73
CA LEU A 497 16.02 -7.66 8.01
C LEU A 497 16.88 -7.71 6.74
N LEU A 498 16.57 -8.62 5.81
CA LEU A 498 17.28 -8.72 4.53
C LEU A 498 17.07 -7.46 3.70
N LEU A 499 15.82 -7.04 3.55
CA LEU A 499 15.42 -5.91 2.72
C LEU A 499 15.95 -4.56 3.24
N ALA A 500 16.22 -4.44 4.53
CA ALA A 500 16.81 -3.24 5.15
C ALA A 500 18.34 -3.32 5.29
N GLY A 501 18.91 -4.53 5.22
CA GLY A 501 20.33 -4.78 5.43
C GLY A 501 21.16 -4.95 4.16
N GLN A 502 20.55 -5.36 3.04
CA GLN A 502 21.25 -5.83 1.83
C GLN A 502 20.66 -5.27 0.52
N PRO A 503 21.43 -5.22 -0.58
CA PRO A 503 20.93 -4.88 -1.92
C PRO A 503 19.95 -5.92 -2.46
N LEU A 504 19.08 -5.50 -3.39
CA LEU A 504 18.15 -6.42 -4.06
C LEU A 504 18.88 -7.28 -5.12
N PRO A 505 18.63 -8.60 -5.17
CA PRO A 505 19.31 -9.49 -6.12
C PRO A 505 18.89 -9.23 -7.57
N ALA A 506 19.86 -9.37 -8.48
CA ALA A 506 19.67 -9.19 -9.92
C ALA A 506 18.77 -10.29 -10.54
N GLY A 507 18.77 -11.49 -9.95
CA GLY A 507 18.06 -12.66 -10.44
C GLY A 507 17.95 -13.76 -9.37
N PRO A 508 17.54 -14.99 -9.75
CA PRO A 508 17.29 -16.09 -8.82
C PRO A 508 18.52 -16.97 -8.54
N ARG A 509 19.72 -16.64 -9.03
CA ARG A 509 20.90 -17.52 -8.97
C ARG A 509 21.63 -17.35 -7.64
N VAL A 510 21.86 -18.44 -6.91
CA VAL A 510 22.40 -18.39 -5.54
C VAL A 510 23.69 -19.17 -5.43
N ALA A 511 24.79 -18.52 -5.05
CA ALA A 511 25.99 -19.22 -4.59
C ALA A 511 25.78 -19.67 -3.14
N ILE A 512 26.20 -20.89 -2.81
CA ILE A 512 26.16 -21.44 -1.46
C ILE A 512 27.59 -21.83 -1.08
N LEU A 513 28.11 -21.33 0.04
CA LEU A 513 29.46 -21.64 0.53
C LEU A 513 29.47 -21.76 2.05
N GLY A 514 30.35 -22.58 2.62
CA GLY A 514 30.47 -22.68 4.08
C GLY A 514 31.21 -23.91 4.56
N ASN A 515 31.34 -24.06 5.89
CA ASN A 515 32.14 -25.12 6.53
C ASN A 515 31.32 -26.36 6.92
N SER A 516 30.20 -26.61 6.24
CA SER A 516 29.30 -27.74 6.50
C SER A 516 28.53 -28.14 5.24
N GLU A 517 28.90 -29.28 4.65
CA GLU A 517 28.21 -29.88 3.51
C GLU A 517 26.71 -30.06 3.78
N SER A 518 26.33 -30.60 4.95
CA SER A 518 24.93 -30.85 5.33
C SER A 518 24.08 -29.57 5.35
N LEU A 519 24.60 -28.45 5.87
CA LEU A 519 23.90 -27.17 5.80
C LEU A 519 23.86 -26.59 4.38
N GLY A 520 24.93 -26.82 3.60
CA GLY A 520 24.97 -26.44 2.18
C GLY A 520 23.90 -27.16 1.35
N LEU A 521 23.68 -28.45 1.61
CA LEU A 521 22.63 -29.25 0.97
C LEU A 521 21.22 -28.81 1.41
N LEU A 522 20.99 -28.56 2.71
CA LEU A 522 19.71 -28.02 3.18
C LEU A 522 19.39 -26.64 2.56
N ALA A 523 20.39 -25.77 2.41
CA ALA A 523 20.23 -24.50 1.71
C ALA A 523 19.95 -24.68 0.21
N TYR A 524 20.55 -25.70 -0.43
CA TYR A 524 20.35 -26.04 -1.84
C TYR A 524 18.92 -26.54 -2.10
N ASP A 525 18.44 -27.50 -1.31
CA ASP A 525 17.09 -28.05 -1.43
C ASP A 525 16.00 -27.02 -1.08
N ALA A 526 16.25 -26.16 -0.08
CA ALA A 526 15.39 -25.02 0.21
C ALA A 526 15.34 -24.04 -0.99
N CYS A 527 16.48 -23.79 -1.66
CA CYS A 527 16.52 -22.90 -2.83
C CYS A 527 15.68 -23.46 -3.98
N LEU A 528 15.79 -24.75 -4.28
CA LEU A 528 14.94 -25.41 -5.29
C LEU A 528 13.46 -25.35 -4.91
N THR A 529 13.13 -25.55 -3.63
CA THR A 529 11.75 -25.52 -3.12
C THR A 529 11.09 -24.13 -3.26
N GLU A 530 11.84 -23.05 -3.04
CA GLU A 530 11.37 -21.67 -3.21
C GLU A 530 11.49 -21.13 -4.67
N GLY A 531 11.92 -21.97 -5.61
CA GLY A 531 12.03 -21.62 -7.05
C GLY A 531 13.29 -20.82 -7.42
N LEU A 532 14.30 -20.79 -6.54
CA LEU A 532 15.62 -20.24 -6.82
C LEU A 532 16.49 -21.23 -7.60
N ARG A 533 17.63 -20.75 -8.11
CA ARG A 533 18.59 -21.52 -8.92
C ARG A 533 19.93 -21.60 -8.19
N PRO A 534 20.09 -22.52 -7.23
CA PRO A 534 21.35 -22.64 -6.50
C PRO A 534 22.45 -23.20 -7.42
N LEU A 535 23.66 -22.69 -7.24
CA LEU A 535 24.89 -23.32 -7.75
C LEU A 535 25.26 -24.50 -6.82
N ARG A 536 26.15 -25.38 -7.27
CA ARG A 536 26.67 -26.46 -6.42
C ARG A 536 27.30 -25.86 -5.14
N PRO A 537 26.94 -26.33 -3.93
CA PRO A 537 27.53 -25.81 -2.70
C PRO A 537 29.05 -26.00 -2.67
N ARG A 538 29.76 -24.95 -2.25
CA ARG A 538 31.21 -24.94 -1.99
C ARG A 538 31.44 -25.23 -0.52
N ASP A 539 31.66 -26.49 -0.17
CA ASP A 539 32.17 -26.83 1.15
C ASP A 539 33.62 -26.32 1.28
N LEU A 540 33.89 -25.67 2.42
CA LEU A 540 35.20 -25.19 2.84
C LEU A 540 35.85 -26.15 3.86
N THR A 541 35.13 -27.22 4.25
CA THR A 541 35.44 -28.17 5.33
C THR A 541 35.34 -27.56 6.73
N THR A 542 35.19 -28.41 7.75
CA THR A 542 35.00 -28.00 9.16
C THR A 542 36.22 -27.27 9.78
N ALA A 543 37.34 -27.22 9.08
CA ALA A 543 38.57 -26.51 9.48
C ALA A 543 38.68 -25.09 8.89
N ALA A 544 37.71 -24.64 8.09
CA ALA A 544 37.77 -23.35 7.41
C ALA A 544 37.86 -22.17 8.40
N THR A 545 38.90 -21.36 8.23
CA THR A 545 39.13 -20.15 9.04
C THR A 545 38.29 -18.97 8.55
N PRO A 546 38.13 -17.89 9.34
CA PRO A 546 37.55 -16.63 8.87
C PRO A 546 38.17 -16.09 7.57
N GLN A 547 39.47 -16.30 7.33
CA GLN A 547 40.12 -15.85 6.10
C GLN A 547 39.75 -16.70 4.87
N ASP A 548 39.45 -17.99 5.04
CA ASP A 548 38.93 -18.85 3.98
C ASP A 548 37.51 -18.44 3.61
N PHE A 549 36.66 -18.17 4.62
CA PHE A 549 35.32 -17.59 4.44
C PHE A 549 35.37 -16.24 3.71
N ARG A 550 36.27 -15.32 4.11
CA ARG A 550 36.48 -14.05 3.40
C ARG A 550 36.85 -14.28 1.94
N THR A 551 37.81 -15.17 1.67
CA THR A 551 38.31 -15.43 0.32
C THR A 551 37.21 -16.03 -0.57
N ALA A 552 36.52 -17.07 -0.09
CA ALA A 552 35.43 -17.71 -0.82
C ALA A 552 34.24 -16.77 -1.09
N LEU A 553 33.88 -15.91 -0.12
CA LEU A 553 32.85 -14.89 -0.31
C LEU A 553 33.29 -13.79 -1.28
N SER A 554 34.54 -13.32 -1.19
CA SER A 554 35.13 -12.35 -2.11
C SER A 554 35.19 -12.85 -3.55
N GLU A 555 35.37 -14.16 -3.77
CA GLU A 555 35.27 -14.81 -5.08
C GLU A 555 33.81 -14.88 -5.55
N ALA A 556 32.90 -15.41 -4.73
CA ALA A 556 31.48 -15.55 -5.08
C ALA A 556 30.81 -14.20 -5.42
N LEU A 557 31.10 -13.14 -4.67
CA LEU A 557 30.57 -11.81 -4.95
C LEU A 557 31.03 -11.26 -6.31
N ARG A 558 32.23 -11.64 -6.77
CA ARG A 558 32.78 -11.27 -8.08
C ARG A 558 32.33 -12.19 -9.24
N ASP A 559 31.75 -13.36 -8.94
CA ASP A 559 31.30 -14.32 -9.95
C ASP A 559 29.91 -13.96 -10.52
N ASP A 560 29.87 -13.55 -11.78
CA ASP A 560 28.64 -13.23 -12.53
C ASP A 560 27.71 -14.43 -12.76
N ALA A 561 28.10 -15.66 -12.41
CA ALA A 561 27.21 -16.82 -12.40
C ALA A 561 26.13 -16.75 -11.29
N CYS A 562 26.32 -15.94 -10.24
CA CYS A 562 25.37 -15.78 -9.13
C CYS A 562 24.83 -14.35 -8.98
N ASP A 563 23.64 -14.24 -8.38
CA ASP A 563 22.92 -13.00 -8.09
C ASP A 563 22.85 -12.70 -6.58
N ALA A 564 23.17 -13.69 -5.72
CA ALA A 564 23.12 -13.67 -4.27
C ALA A 564 24.06 -14.74 -3.66
N VAL A 565 24.48 -14.58 -2.40
CA VAL A 565 25.34 -15.55 -1.70
C VAL A 565 24.77 -15.95 -0.34
N VAL A 566 24.57 -17.25 -0.11
CA VAL A 566 24.25 -17.84 1.19
C VAL A 566 25.51 -18.46 1.79
N VAL A 567 25.88 -17.99 2.97
CA VAL A 567 27.02 -18.49 3.76
C VAL A 567 26.49 -19.42 4.85
N THR A 568 26.96 -20.67 4.92
CA THR A 568 26.63 -21.60 6.01
C THR A 568 27.78 -21.68 7.02
N ALA A 569 27.47 -21.57 8.31
CA ALA A 569 28.45 -21.50 9.38
C ALA A 569 28.09 -22.40 10.57
N ILE A 570 28.99 -23.31 10.90
CA ILE A 570 29.08 -24.00 12.20
C ILE A 570 30.37 -23.55 12.92
N PRO A 571 30.52 -23.77 14.24
CA PRO A 571 31.80 -23.60 14.91
C PRO A 571 32.87 -24.45 14.21
N TRP A 572 34.00 -23.82 13.83
CA TRP A 572 35.15 -24.56 13.30
C TRP A 572 35.99 -25.14 14.46
N VAL A 573 36.91 -26.03 14.13
CA VAL A 573 37.88 -26.57 15.10
C VAL A 573 39.26 -26.05 14.71
N GLY A 574 39.88 -25.26 15.58
CA GLY A 574 41.27 -24.81 15.39
C GLY A 574 42.29 -25.93 15.63
N ASP A 575 43.54 -25.72 15.23
CA ASP A 575 44.64 -26.72 15.29
C ASP A 575 44.82 -27.37 16.68
N ASN A 576 44.41 -26.68 17.75
CA ASN A 576 44.48 -27.17 19.13
C ASN A 576 43.35 -28.15 19.52
N GLY A 577 42.39 -28.42 18.65
CA GLY A 577 41.26 -29.34 18.91
C GLY A 577 40.18 -28.78 19.84
N VAL A 578 40.17 -27.47 20.08
CA VAL A 578 39.22 -26.75 20.94
C VAL A 578 38.52 -25.67 20.11
N THR A 579 37.23 -25.44 20.35
CA THR A 579 36.47 -24.29 19.80
C THR A 579 36.87 -23.01 20.53
N GLU A 580 37.29 -21.95 19.81
CA GLU A 580 37.90 -20.78 20.45
C GLU A 580 36.84 -19.72 20.86
N SER A 581 37.01 -19.17 22.06
CA SER A 581 36.05 -18.25 22.65
C SER A 581 36.23 -16.81 22.11
N GLY A 582 35.75 -16.58 20.89
CA GLY A 582 35.78 -15.28 20.19
C GLY A 582 35.41 -15.37 18.70
N ASP A 583 35.44 -16.58 18.14
CA ASP A 583 35.23 -16.94 16.73
C ASP A 583 34.12 -16.17 15.99
N GLY A 584 32.96 -15.98 16.62
CA GLY A 584 31.82 -15.30 16.01
C GLY A 584 32.11 -13.84 15.59
N GLU A 585 32.94 -13.11 16.33
CA GLU A 585 33.29 -11.72 16.02
C GLU A 585 34.30 -11.63 14.88
N VAL A 586 35.30 -12.52 14.87
CA VAL A 586 36.35 -12.58 13.84
C VAL A 586 35.77 -13.00 12.49
N LEU A 587 34.87 -14.00 12.49
CA LEU A 587 34.14 -14.40 11.28
C LEU A 587 33.18 -13.31 10.82
N ALA A 588 32.50 -12.59 11.73
CA ALA A 588 31.65 -11.46 11.36
C ALA A 588 32.45 -10.34 10.67
N GLU A 589 33.65 -10.01 11.17
CA GLU A 589 34.54 -9.02 10.54
C GLU A 589 35.00 -9.48 9.16
N ALA A 590 35.43 -10.74 9.03
CA ALA A 590 35.91 -11.30 7.78
C ALA A 590 34.83 -11.32 6.67
N LEU A 591 33.59 -11.68 7.01
CA LEU A 591 32.44 -11.66 6.08
C LEU A 591 32.03 -10.22 5.71
N ARG A 592 32.08 -9.29 6.66
CA ARG A 592 31.81 -7.86 6.41
C ARG A 592 32.88 -7.21 5.52
N ALA A 593 34.15 -7.57 5.69
CA ALA A 593 35.24 -7.11 4.84
C ALA A 593 35.06 -7.56 3.37
N ALA A 594 34.77 -8.84 3.12
CA ALA A 594 34.48 -9.34 1.76
C ALA A 594 33.25 -8.65 1.14
N SER A 595 32.20 -8.44 1.94
CA SER A 595 30.96 -7.79 1.48
C SER A 595 31.17 -6.31 1.14
N ALA A 596 32.09 -5.61 1.82
CA ALA A 596 32.47 -4.23 1.52
C ALA A 596 33.32 -4.09 0.24
N GLU A 597 34.07 -5.13 -0.16
CA GLU A 597 34.83 -5.14 -1.42
C GLU A 597 33.94 -5.21 -2.67
N ALA A 598 32.76 -5.84 -2.56
CA ALA A 598 31.87 -6.10 -3.70
C ALA A 598 30.37 -6.03 -3.31
N PRO A 599 29.86 -4.86 -2.89
CA PRO A 599 28.54 -4.70 -2.23
C PRO A 599 27.33 -4.76 -3.19
N ALA A 600 27.44 -5.46 -4.33
CA ALA A 600 26.44 -5.47 -5.40
C ALA A 600 25.40 -6.62 -5.29
N LYS A 601 25.70 -7.66 -4.51
CA LYS A 601 24.86 -8.87 -4.36
C LYS A 601 24.54 -9.09 -2.87
N PRO A 602 23.32 -9.49 -2.50
CA PRO A 602 22.98 -9.76 -1.11
C PRO A 602 23.74 -10.97 -0.56
N VAL A 603 24.25 -10.82 0.66
CA VAL A 603 24.87 -11.87 1.48
C VAL A 603 23.96 -12.19 2.65
N LEU A 604 23.79 -13.49 2.95
CA LEU A 604 23.02 -13.99 4.08
C LEU A 604 23.83 -15.05 4.83
N VAL A 605 23.72 -15.10 6.16
CA VAL A 605 24.37 -16.13 6.98
C VAL A 605 23.33 -17.08 7.56
N VAL A 606 23.54 -18.38 7.37
CA VAL A 606 22.84 -19.47 8.06
C VAL A 606 23.79 -20.02 9.11
N HIS A 607 23.39 -20.02 10.38
CA HIS A 607 24.25 -20.45 11.49
C HIS A 607 23.56 -21.47 12.41
N VAL A 608 24.36 -22.35 13.02
CA VAL A 608 23.93 -23.31 14.06
C VAL A 608 24.80 -23.11 15.30
N GLU A 609 24.17 -22.94 16.47
CA GLU A 609 24.78 -22.64 17.79
C GLU A 609 25.72 -21.42 17.89
N MET A 610 26.10 -20.77 16.78
CA MET A 610 26.94 -19.56 16.79
C MET A 610 26.12 -18.29 17.12
N GLY A 611 25.62 -18.17 18.35
CA GLY A 611 24.85 -16.98 18.79
C GLY A 611 25.63 -15.67 18.63
N ALA A 612 26.89 -15.64 19.10
CA ALA A 612 27.76 -14.48 19.03
C ALA A 612 28.05 -14.02 17.58
N LEU A 613 28.03 -14.91 16.59
CA LEU A 613 28.16 -14.55 15.17
C LEU A 613 26.96 -13.71 14.71
N ALA A 614 25.74 -14.10 15.10
CA ALA A 614 24.54 -13.34 14.76
C ALA A 614 24.54 -11.95 15.42
N ASP A 615 24.96 -11.86 16.69
CA ASP A 615 25.08 -10.59 17.40
C ASP A 615 26.18 -9.69 16.81
N ALA A 616 27.35 -10.25 16.44
CA ALA A 616 28.47 -9.51 15.84
C ALA A 616 28.25 -9.08 14.38
N LEU A 617 27.35 -9.75 13.66
CA LEU A 617 26.85 -9.30 12.35
C LEU A 617 25.78 -8.22 12.51
N ALA A 618 24.93 -8.33 13.54
CA ALA A 618 23.85 -7.38 13.82
C ALA A 618 24.31 -6.04 14.41
N ALA A 619 25.31 -6.05 15.29
CA ALA A 619 25.87 -4.86 15.94
C ALA A 619 26.60 -3.93 14.96
N ALA A 620 27.04 -4.45 13.82
CA ALA A 620 27.90 -3.79 12.85
C ALA A 620 27.16 -2.78 11.93
N THR A 621 26.44 -1.84 12.52
CA THR A 621 26.40 -0.43 12.08
C THR A 621 25.73 0.40 13.17
N SER A 622 26.54 0.78 14.17
CA SER A 622 26.25 1.88 15.08
C SER A 622 27.37 2.91 14.95
N THR A 623 27.26 3.80 13.96
CA THR A 623 28.05 5.03 13.93
C THR A 623 27.45 6.05 14.89
N ALA A 624 27.38 5.68 16.17
CA ALA A 624 27.20 6.66 17.25
C ALA A 624 28.36 7.66 17.12
N PRO A 625 28.09 8.98 17.04
CA PRO A 625 29.13 9.94 16.70
C PRO A 625 30.15 10.05 17.83
N ALA A 626 31.39 9.67 17.54
CA ALA A 626 32.53 10.06 18.37
C ALA A 626 32.56 11.60 18.45
N SER A 627 32.67 12.13 19.67
CA SER A 627 32.48 13.54 19.97
C SER A 627 33.66 14.41 19.50
N SER A 628 33.67 14.74 18.21
CA SER A 628 34.58 15.73 17.60
C SER A 628 34.26 17.15 18.09
N GLY A 629 34.72 17.46 19.31
CA GLY A 629 34.54 18.75 19.96
C GLY A 629 35.08 19.90 19.10
N THR A 630 34.18 20.63 18.44
CA THR A 630 34.49 21.87 17.71
C THR A 630 33.90 23.04 18.47
N THR A 631 34.74 23.78 19.18
CA THR A 631 34.35 24.97 19.95
C THR A 631 33.69 25.99 19.02
N ARG A 632 32.43 26.33 19.29
CA ARG A 632 31.63 27.27 18.49
C ARG A 632 32.06 28.71 18.76
N ALA A 633 33.21 29.11 18.22
CA ALA A 633 33.70 30.48 18.26
C ALA A 633 32.67 31.42 17.59
N GLN A 634 32.17 32.40 18.35
CA GLN A 634 31.28 33.43 17.83
C GLN A 634 32.08 34.39 16.93
N VAL A 635 31.51 34.79 15.80
CA VAL A 635 32.03 35.89 14.98
C VAL A 635 30.87 36.83 14.63
N ALA A 636 30.97 38.07 15.13
CA ALA A 636 30.16 39.21 14.70
C ALA A 636 30.84 39.92 13.50
N PRO A 637 30.13 40.71 12.69
CA PRO A 637 30.61 41.11 11.36
C PRO A 637 31.68 42.21 11.36
N GLY A 638 32.64 42.14 10.44
CA GLY A 638 33.73 43.12 10.28
C GLY A 638 34.38 43.11 8.89
N ALA A 639 34.34 44.25 8.21
CA ALA A 639 34.67 44.52 6.81
C ALA A 639 36.12 44.26 6.28
N SER A 640 36.21 44.17 4.94
CA SER A 640 37.19 44.87 4.06
C SER A 640 38.53 44.20 3.62
N THR A 641 38.78 44.32 2.30
CA THR A 641 40.09 44.44 1.57
C THR A 641 41.15 43.30 1.62
N ALA A 642 42.05 43.10 0.64
CA ALA A 642 42.09 43.31 -0.83
C ALA A 642 43.47 42.83 -1.40
N ARG A 643 43.61 42.66 -2.74
CA ARG A 643 44.89 42.54 -3.53
C ARG A 643 45.72 41.26 -3.32
N ASP A 644 46.65 40.82 -4.19
CA ASP A 644 46.95 41.06 -5.63
C ASP A 644 47.92 39.98 -6.19
N THR A 645 47.99 39.79 -7.54
CA THR A 645 49.16 39.30 -8.36
C THR A 645 49.77 37.88 -8.11
N SER A 646 50.50 37.22 -9.04
CA SER A 646 50.62 37.24 -10.52
C SER A 646 51.49 36.07 -11.06
N SER A 647 51.52 35.86 -12.40
CA SER A 647 52.63 35.28 -13.23
C SER A 647 53.16 33.85 -12.93
N ALA A 648 53.01 32.84 -13.82
CA ALA A 648 53.78 32.53 -15.06
C ALA A 648 55.12 31.75 -14.79
N ASN A 649 55.74 30.96 -15.69
CA ASN A 649 55.60 30.75 -17.14
C ASN A 649 56.28 29.42 -17.64
N THR A 650 55.89 28.84 -18.80
CA THR A 650 56.73 28.04 -19.78
C THR A 650 57.46 26.73 -19.32
N THR A 651 57.80 25.66 -20.12
CA THR A 651 57.53 25.23 -21.53
C THR A 651 57.95 23.75 -21.84
N HIS A 652 57.25 23.15 -22.84
CA HIS A 652 57.70 22.24 -23.92
C HIS A 652 58.20 20.76 -23.76
N THR A 653 57.77 19.98 -24.80
CA THR A 653 58.40 18.86 -25.56
C THR A 653 58.34 17.38 -25.09
N ALA A 654 57.90 16.53 -26.04
CA ALA A 654 58.14 15.07 -26.17
C ALA A 654 59.16 14.82 -27.34
N PRO A 655 59.54 13.59 -27.80
CA PRO A 655 58.66 12.52 -28.35
C PRO A 655 59.21 11.05 -28.25
N GLY A 656 58.57 10.05 -28.94
CA GLY A 656 59.27 8.84 -29.47
C GLY A 656 58.66 7.43 -29.20
N PRO A 657 58.55 6.49 -30.19
CA PRO A 657 57.91 5.16 -30.01
C PRO A 657 58.65 3.89 -30.59
N GLY A 658 58.10 2.67 -30.34
CA GLY A 658 58.40 1.39 -31.08
C GLY A 658 58.08 0.08 -30.30
N THR A 659 57.16 -0.81 -30.75
CA THR A 659 57.31 -2.07 -31.58
C THR A 659 57.39 -3.43 -30.82
N ALA A 660 56.99 -4.56 -31.46
CA ALA A 660 56.78 -5.94 -30.92
C ALA A 660 57.34 -7.04 -31.89
N PRO A 661 57.03 -8.38 -31.93
CA PRO A 661 56.22 -9.33 -31.08
C PRO A 661 56.85 -10.78 -30.88
N SER A 662 56.10 -11.83 -30.44
CA SER A 662 56.16 -13.31 -30.82
C SER A 662 55.80 -14.37 -29.71
N THR A 663 55.74 -15.69 -30.03
CA THR A 663 55.19 -16.83 -29.20
C THR A 663 55.84 -18.22 -29.55
N PRO A 664 55.87 -19.27 -28.68
CA PRO A 664 55.08 -20.54 -28.88
C PRO A 664 54.79 -21.43 -27.60
N ALA A 665 54.38 -22.72 -27.76
CA ALA A 665 54.08 -23.78 -26.74
C ALA A 665 54.30 -25.22 -27.36
N PRO A 666 53.87 -26.42 -26.84
CA PRO A 666 53.50 -27.00 -25.51
C PRO A 666 54.36 -28.26 -25.13
N PRO A 667 54.01 -29.21 -24.17
CA PRO A 667 53.20 -30.42 -24.47
C PRO A 667 52.42 -31.10 -23.27
N SER A 668 51.88 -32.33 -23.44
CA SER A 668 51.06 -33.18 -22.49
C SER A 668 51.14 -34.69 -22.93
N PRO A 669 50.35 -35.73 -22.46
CA PRO A 669 49.21 -35.86 -21.50
C PRO A 669 49.22 -37.15 -20.58
N GLY A 670 48.07 -37.53 -19.95
CA GLY A 670 47.79 -38.82 -19.24
C GLY A 670 46.56 -38.75 -18.29
N THR A 671 45.96 -39.78 -17.63
CA THR A 671 45.89 -41.28 -17.73
C THR A 671 44.68 -41.81 -16.86
N ALA A 672 44.25 -43.09 -16.94
CA ALA A 672 43.14 -43.74 -16.18
C ALA A 672 43.43 -45.27 -15.93
N PRO A 673 42.60 -46.18 -15.31
CA PRO A 673 41.16 -46.11 -14.94
C PRO A 673 40.73 -46.86 -13.61
N ASP A 674 39.43 -47.21 -13.53
CA ASP A 674 38.76 -48.36 -12.82
C ASP A 674 37.93 -48.23 -11.52
N MET A 675 36.98 -49.18 -11.41
CA MET A 675 35.88 -49.45 -10.45
C MET A 675 35.92 -50.99 -10.11
N PRO A 676 35.22 -51.61 -9.13
CA PRO A 676 33.78 -51.40 -8.83
C PRO A 676 33.24 -51.73 -7.40
N ALA A 677 31.91 -51.72 -7.27
CA ALA A 677 31.05 -52.63 -6.47
C ALA A 677 30.70 -52.34 -4.98
N ALA A 678 29.44 -52.66 -4.65
CA ALA A 678 28.84 -52.85 -3.31
C ALA A 678 28.51 -54.37 -3.13
N PRO A 679 27.89 -54.92 -2.03
CA PRO A 679 26.65 -54.44 -1.38
C PRO A 679 26.52 -54.71 0.17
N GLY A 680 25.32 -54.46 0.74
CA GLY A 680 24.84 -55.02 2.03
C GLY A 680 24.39 -53.96 3.04
N THR A 681 23.09 -53.65 3.25
CA THR A 681 22.01 -54.41 3.94
C THR A 681 22.23 -54.69 5.44
N SER A 682 21.68 -53.84 6.33
CA SER A 682 20.72 -54.23 7.38
C SER A 682 20.40 -53.09 8.38
N ALA A 683 19.20 -53.14 8.95
CA ALA A 683 18.74 -52.44 10.16
C ALA A 683 17.96 -53.50 11.01
N PRO A 684 17.32 -53.21 12.17
CA PRO A 684 17.30 -51.99 12.99
C PRO A 684 17.54 -52.24 14.51
N GLY A 685 17.46 -51.19 15.34
CA GLY A 685 17.38 -51.28 16.82
C GLY A 685 17.93 -50.01 17.48
N ALA A 686 17.24 -49.10 18.19
CA ALA A 686 16.03 -49.10 19.05
C ALA A 686 16.33 -49.20 20.57
N ALA A 687 15.62 -48.35 21.34
CA ALA A 687 15.39 -48.34 22.79
C ALA A 687 16.39 -47.62 23.76
N LEU A 688 15.91 -46.47 24.28
CA LEU A 688 15.72 -46.10 25.71
C LEU A 688 16.89 -46.02 26.73
N GLY A 689 16.81 -45.03 27.63
CA GLY A 689 17.52 -45.02 28.93
C GLY A 689 18.31 -43.72 29.26
N THR A 690 17.69 -42.57 29.50
CA THR A 690 17.33 -42.06 30.85
C THR A 690 18.41 -42.12 31.95
N SER A 691 19.03 -40.98 32.30
CA SER A 691 19.14 -40.51 33.69
C SER A 691 19.63 -39.04 33.79
N ALA A 692 19.39 -38.44 34.95
CA ALA A 692 19.89 -37.14 35.45
C ALA A 692 20.27 -37.37 36.94
N PRO A 693 20.55 -36.39 37.83
CA PRO A 693 20.73 -34.92 37.68
C PRO A 693 21.95 -34.36 38.46
N GLY A 694 22.04 -33.03 38.61
CA GLY A 694 22.92 -32.32 39.58
C GLY A 694 23.99 -31.43 38.91
N ALA A 695 24.17 -30.12 39.22
CA ALA A 695 24.34 -29.39 40.49
C ALA A 695 25.80 -29.39 41.01
N ALA A 696 26.42 -28.28 41.45
CA ALA A 696 26.06 -26.84 41.38
C ALA A 696 27.27 -25.92 41.77
N LEU A 697 27.07 -24.59 41.63
CA LEU A 697 27.69 -23.47 42.41
C LEU A 697 29.20 -23.13 42.30
N GLY A 698 29.47 -21.90 41.81
CA GLY A 698 30.51 -20.96 42.30
C GLY A 698 31.97 -21.14 41.82
N THR A 699 32.87 -20.15 41.97
CA THR A 699 32.72 -18.70 42.28
C THR A 699 34.03 -17.95 41.98
N SER A 700 33.93 -16.63 41.71
CA SER A 700 34.96 -15.57 41.88
C SER A 700 36.32 -15.58 41.14
N ALA A 701 36.57 -14.41 40.52
CA ALA A 701 37.80 -13.70 40.10
C ALA A 701 38.94 -13.63 41.18
N PRO A 702 40.09 -12.89 41.03
CA PRO A 702 40.47 -11.83 40.05
C PRO A 702 41.97 -11.80 39.57
N GLY A 703 42.42 -10.73 38.88
CA GLY A 703 43.86 -10.37 38.79
C GLY A 703 44.31 -9.48 37.60
N ALA A 704 44.74 -8.23 37.84
CA ALA A 704 44.89 -7.14 36.85
C ALA A 704 46.31 -6.85 36.26
N ALA A 705 46.33 -6.24 35.04
CA ALA A 705 47.21 -5.13 34.54
C ALA A 705 48.76 -5.35 34.37
N PRO A 706 49.56 -4.48 33.66
CA PRO A 706 49.30 -3.17 32.98
C PRO A 706 49.47 -3.25 31.42
N GLY A 707 49.90 -2.27 30.56
CA GLY A 707 50.55 -0.94 30.72
C GLY A 707 50.69 -0.09 29.41
N THR A 708 51.77 0.69 29.25
CA THR A 708 51.98 1.82 28.25
C THR A 708 53.51 2.08 27.99
N PRO A 709 54.04 3.02 27.13
CA PRO A 709 53.49 4.26 26.50
C PRO A 709 53.87 4.57 24.99
N ALA A 710 53.66 5.82 24.51
CA ALA A 710 53.78 6.36 23.11
C ALA A 710 54.98 7.37 22.91
N PRO A 711 55.11 8.35 21.92
CA PRO A 711 54.29 8.90 20.78
C PRO A 711 55.10 8.93 19.42
N PRO A 712 55.05 9.88 18.39
CA PRO A 712 54.22 11.07 18.05
C PRO A 712 53.70 11.22 16.56
N SER A 713 54.21 12.17 15.72
CA SER A 713 53.70 12.73 14.41
C SER A 713 54.80 13.63 13.74
N PRO A 714 54.64 14.51 12.69
CA PRO A 714 53.53 14.93 11.77
C PRO A 714 53.91 15.24 10.25
N GLY A 715 53.03 15.86 9.41
CA GLY A 715 53.43 16.90 8.41
C GLY A 715 52.87 16.97 6.93
N ALA A 716 51.97 17.94 6.63
CA ALA A 716 51.79 18.78 5.39
C ALA A 716 51.31 18.25 3.98
N ALA A 717 50.63 19.13 3.18
CA ALA A 717 50.18 18.96 1.75
C ALA A 717 49.68 20.29 1.07
N PRO A 718 49.81 20.50 -0.28
CA PRO A 718 48.66 20.83 -1.20
C PRO A 718 48.87 20.26 -2.65
N GLY A 719 48.28 20.67 -3.82
CA GLY A 719 47.41 21.80 -4.27
C GLY A 719 46.96 21.71 -5.77
N THR A 720 46.35 22.77 -6.37
CA THR A 720 45.79 22.88 -7.78
C THR A 720 45.95 24.36 -8.32
N PRO A 721 45.43 24.93 -9.48
CA PRO A 721 44.22 24.69 -10.33
C PRO A 721 44.34 24.97 -11.89
N GLY A 722 43.24 25.35 -12.59
CA GLY A 722 43.15 25.88 -14.00
C GLY A 722 42.88 27.42 -14.08
N PRO A 723 42.06 28.04 -15.00
CA PRO A 723 41.27 27.59 -16.19
C PRO A 723 41.23 28.60 -17.42
N GLY A 724 40.33 28.44 -18.43
CA GLY A 724 39.77 29.58 -19.25
C GLY A 724 39.48 29.38 -20.78
N ALA A 725 38.74 30.24 -21.53
CA ALA A 725 37.69 31.25 -21.18
C ALA A 725 36.95 31.95 -22.39
N ALA A 726 35.59 32.07 -22.33
CA ALA A 726 34.68 33.15 -22.84
C ALA A 726 34.65 33.59 -24.35
N PRO A 727 33.75 34.51 -24.84
CA PRO A 727 32.54 35.16 -24.26
C PRO A 727 31.25 35.16 -25.17
N GLY A 728 30.07 35.63 -24.67
CA GLY A 728 28.89 35.95 -25.51
C GLY A 728 27.56 36.29 -24.76
N THR A 729 26.85 37.34 -25.18
CA THR A 729 25.67 38.00 -24.52
C THR A 729 24.28 37.35 -24.80
N PRO A 730 23.16 37.79 -24.16
CA PRO A 730 22.07 36.87 -23.76
C PRO A 730 20.76 36.93 -24.58
N GLY A 731 19.94 35.89 -24.43
CA GLY A 731 18.51 35.86 -24.77
C GLY A 731 17.69 35.11 -23.71
N VAL A 732 16.53 35.63 -23.31
CA VAL A 732 15.65 35.01 -22.31
C VAL A 732 14.53 34.24 -23.00
N THR A 733 14.46 32.92 -22.80
CA THR A 733 13.33 32.09 -23.24
C THR A 733 13.15 30.93 -22.26
N THR A 734 12.16 31.02 -21.39
CA THR A 734 11.87 30.00 -20.37
C THR A 734 10.96 28.89 -20.92
N THR A 735 11.53 28.02 -21.76
CA THR A 735 10.91 26.71 -22.04
C THR A 735 10.82 25.88 -20.77
N GLN A 736 9.63 25.41 -20.42
CA GLN A 736 9.45 24.48 -19.29
C GLN A 736 10.04 23.11 -19.64
N THR A 737 11.07 22.69 -18.91
CA THR A 737 11.61 21.34 -19.00
C THR A 737 10.65 20.34 -18.36
N ALA A 738 10.45 19.19 -18.98
CA ALA A 738 9.84 18.03 -18.34
C ALA A 738 10.66 17.61 -17.09
N PRO A 739 10.06 16.97 -16.08
CA PRO A 739 10.79 16.47 -14.92
C PRO A 739 11.82 15.43 -15.37
N GLY A 740 13.11 15.76 -15.22
CA GLY A 740 14.19 14.81 -15.45
C GLY A 740 14.16 13.64 -14.45
N PRO A 741 14.92 12.56 -14.71
CA PRO A 741 15.06 11.47 -13.76
C PRO A 741 15.53 12.01 -12.40
N GLY A 742 14.93 11.50 -11.32
CA GLY A 742 15.25 11.94 -9.96
C GLY A 742 16.73 11.76 -9.62
N PRO A 743 17.25 12.52 -8.64
CA PRO A 743 18.67 12.46 -8.28
C PRO A 743 19.04 11.03 -7.89
N THR A 744 20.05 10.48 -8.56
CA THR A 744 20.70 9.23 -8.17
C THR A 744 21.15 9.35 -6.73
N SER A 745 20.60 8.54 -5.83
CA SER A 745 20.89 8.58 -4.40
C SER A 745 22.38 8.30 -4.16
N GLY A 746 23.14 9.36 -3.85
CA GLY A 746 24.51 9.21 -3.37
C GLY A 746 24.50 8.44 -2.06
N ALA A 747 24.97 7.19 -2.09
CA ALA A 747 24.93 6.30 -0.94
C ALA A 747 25.77 6.88 0.22
N PRO A 748 25.21 7.05 1.42
CA PRO A 748 25.99 7.34 2.61
C PRO A 748 26.95 6.16 2.88
N GLY A 749 28.23 6.44 3.07
CA GLY A 749 29.28 5.42 3.17
C GLY A 749 29.25 4.64 4.49
N GLY A 750 28.34 3.68 4.61
CA GLY A 750 28.28 2.67 5.67
C GLY A 750 28.05 1.28 5.08
N GLY A 751 28.70 0.26 5.65
CA GLY A 751 28.60 -1.11 5.17
C GLY A 751 27.21 -1.73 5.38
N TYR A 752 26.77 -2.53 4.41
CA TYR A 752 25.52 -3.30 4.47
C TYR A 752 25.53 -4.32 5.63
N ARG A 753 24.44 -4.36 6.42
CA ARG A 753 24.29 -5.34 7.52
C ARG A 753 23.98 -6.71 6.94
N ILE A 754 24.80 -7.71 7.24
CA ILE A 754 24.58 -9.10 6.82
C ILE A 754 23.59 -9.76 7.79
N PRO A 755 22.38 -10.17 7.35
CA PRO A 755 21.41 -10.83 8.23
C PRO A 755 21.82 -12.29 8.53
N ALA A 756 21.67 -12.68 9.79
CA ALA A 756 21.91 -14.04 10.28
C ALA A 756 20.61 -14.78 10.61
N TYR A 757 20.53 -16.05 10.23
CA TYR A 757 19.35 -16.91 10.36
C TYR A 757 19.70 -18.26 11.01
N PRO A 758 18.90 -18.76 11.96
CA PRO A 758 19.17 -20.02 12.66
C PRO A 758 18.74 -21.28 11.87
N ALA A 759 18.36 -21.14 10.60
CA ALA A 759 17.86 -22.21 9.75
C ALA A 759 17.96 -21.81 8.26
N ALA A 760 18.26 -22.77 7.38
CA ALA A 760 18.52 -22.51 5.96
C ALA A 760 17.25 -22.05 5.21
N GLU A 761 16.13 -22.71 5.49
CA GLU A 761 14.82 -22.46 4.92
C GLU A 761 14.36 -21.02 5.19
N ARG A 762 14.73 -20.45 6.35
CA ARG A 762 14.37 -19.08 6.74
C ARG A 762 15.18 -18.03 5.99
N ALA A 763 16.49 -18.23 5.84
CA ALA A 763 17.34 -17.37 5.01
C ALA A 763 16.90 -17.41 3.54
N VAL A 764 16.69 -18.62 3.02
CA VAL A 764 16.32 -18.84 1.62
C VAL A 764 14.93 -18.31 1.32
N ARG A 765 13.93 -18.47 2.20
CA ARG A 765 12.59 -17.90 1.99
C ARG A 765 12.59 -16.37 2.04
N ALA A 766 13.40 -15.76 2.91
CA ALA A 766 13.61 -14.31 2.90
C ALA A 766 14.28 -13.84 1.59
N LEU A 767 15.31 -14.54 1.12
CA LEU A 767 15.95 -14.29 -0.17
C LEU A 767 14.98 -14.44 -1.35
N ALA A 768 14.15 -15.49 -1.34
CA ALA A 768 13.19 -15.75 -2.40
C ALA A 768 12.14 -14.63 -2.52
N GLU A 769 11.65 -14.09 -1.40
CA GLU A 769 10.81 -12.89 -1.44
C GLU A 769 11.56 -11.65 -1.95
N ALA A 770 12.83 -11.44 -1.59
CA ALA A 770 13.64 -10.35 -2.13
C ALA A 770 13.90 -10.50 -3.65
N VAL A 771 14.06 -11.72 -4.16
CA VAL A 771 14.13 -12.03 -5.59
C VAL A 771 12.80 -11.74 -6.28
N ARG A 772 11.67 -12.23 -5.74
CA ARG A 772 10.31 -12.00 -6.27
C ARG A 772 9.99 -10.51 -6.34
N TYR A 773 10.29 -9.76 -5.29
CA TYR A 773 10.12 -8.30 -5.24
C TYR A 773 11.08 -7.56 -6.18
N GLY A 774 12.35 -7.97 -6.26
CA GLY A 774 13.33 -7.40 -7.20
C GLY A 774 12.91 -7.57 -8.66
N GLN A 775 12.34 -8.73 -9.01
CA GLN A 775 11.74 -8.98 -10.33
C GLN A 775 10.53 -8.06 -10.57
N TRP A 776 9.59 -7.99 -9.61
CA TRP A 776 8.40 -7.13 -9.70
C TRP A 776 8.74 -5.65 -9.90
N ARG A 777 9.75 -5.11 -9.19
CA ARG A 777 10.19 -3.71 -9.40
C ARG A 777 10.69 -3.47 -10.82
N ARG A 778 11.40 -4.43 -11.41
CA ARG A 778 11.89 -4.35 -12.80
C ARG A 778 10.75 -4.46 -13.82
N GLN A 779 9.71 -5.24 -13.53
CA GLN A 779 8.49 -5.31 -14.36
C GLN A 779 7.68 -4.01 -14.30
N VAL A 780 7.56 -3.37 -13.13
CA VAL A 780 6.78 -2.13 -12.96
C VAL A 780 7.47 -0.90 -13.57
N ALA A 781 8.77 -0.96 -13.83
CA ALA A 781 9.49 0.08 -14.57
C ALA A 781 9.14 0.13 -16.07
N ASP A 782 8.60 -0.96 -16.63
CA ASP A 782 8.12 -1.09 -18.01
C ASP A 782 6.67 -1.61 -18.02
N PRO A 783 5.69 -0.74 -17.73
CA PRO A 783 4.29 -1.14 -17.59
C PRO A 783 3.71 -1.55 -18.94
N GLY A 784 2.94 -2.65 -18.92
CA GLY A 784 2.09 -3.05 -20.04
C GLY A 784 1.07 -1.96 -20.40
N ARG A 785 0.47 -2.08 -21.57
CA ARG A 785 -0.54 -1.14 -22.08
C ARG A 785 -1.92 -1.76 -21.99
N VAL A 786 -2.93 -0.94 -21.72
CA VAL A 786 -4.32 -1.28 -22.03
C VAL A 786 -4.47 -1.04 -23.54
N PRO A 787 -4.74 -2.06 -24.37
CA PRO A 787 -4.82 -1.87 -25.82
C PRO A 787 -6.11 -1.13 -26.22
N GLU A 788 -6.03 -0.33 -27.27
CA GLU A 788 -7.21 0.08 -28.03
C GLU A 788 -7.71 -1.14 -28.80
N LEU A 789 -9.00 -1.47 -28.66
CA LEU A 789 -9.61 -2.69 -29.19
C LEU A 789 -10.66 -2.34 -30.25
N GLU A 790 -10.45 -2.81 -31.48
CA GLU A 790 -11.40 -2.61 -32.56
C GLU A 790 -12.70 -3.42 -32.37
N GLY A 791 -13.80 -2.92 -32.94
CA GLY A 791 -15.10 -3.58 -32.91
C GLY A 791 -15.82 -3.49 -31.56
N ILE A 792 -15.68 -2.36 -30.85
CA ILE A 792 -16.44 -2.04 -29.64
C ILE A 792 -17.47 -0.95 -29.93
N ASP A 793 -18.73 -1.17 -29.53
CA ASP A 793 -19.82 -0.19 -29.54
C ASP A 793 -20.26 0.11 -28.09
N GLU A 794 -19.49 0.99 -27.45
CA GLU A 794 -19.69 1.43 -26.06
C GLU A 794 -21.03 2.18 -25.87
N ALA A 795 -21.46 2.93 -26.89
CA ALA A 795 -22.65 3.78 -26.81
C ALA A 795 -23.96 2.99 -26.86
N GLU A 796 -24.10 2.06 -27.81
CA GLU A 796 -25.30 1.21 -27.90
C GLU A 796 -25.28 0.11 -26.81
N ALA A 797 -24.12 -0.19 -26.21
CA ALA A 797 -24.01 -1.04 -25.02
C ALA A 797 -24.50 -0.31 -23.76
N ALA A 798 -24.05 0.93 -23.51
CA ALA A 798 -24.57 1.78 -22.45
C ALA A 798 -26.09 1.96 -22.58
N ALA A 799 -26.58 2.29 -23.78
CA ALA A 799 -28.02 2.43 -24.04
C ALA A 799 -28.80 1.12 -23.79
N GLN A 800 -28.20 -0.06 -24.00
CA GLN A 800 -28.83 -1.35 -23.66
C GLN A 800 -28.89 -1.57 -22.12
N ILE A 801 -27.83 -1.20 -21.41
CA ILE A 801 -27.73 -1.29 -19.95
C ILE A 801 -28.71 -0.35 -19.25
N GLU A 802 -28.82 0.90 -19.70
CA GLU A 802 -29.80 1.88 -19.21
C GLU A 802 -31.24 1.37 -19.38
N ARG A 803 -31.59 0.87 -20.58
CA ARG A 803 -32.90 0.26 -20.86
C ARG A 803 -33.22 -0.92 -19.95
N ALA A 804 -32.22 -1.70 -19.55
CA ALA A 804 -32.39 -2.83 -18.64
C ALA A 804 -32.53 -2.39 -17.17
N LEU A 805 -31.78 -1.37 -16.73
CA LEU A 805 -31.83 -0.87 -15.35
C LEU A 805 -33.02 0.05 -15.07
N ALA A 806 -33.63 0.66 -16.09
CA ALA A 806 -34.82 1.50 -15.95
C ALA A 806 -36.09 0.75 -15.46
N GLN A 807 -36.05 -0.58 -15.37
CA GLN A 807 -37.18 -1.43 -14.95
C GLN A 807 -37.19 -1.71 -13.44
N ASP A 808 -37.28 -0.63 -12.64
CA ASP A 808 -37.59 -0.63 -11.19
C ASP A 808 -36.78 -1.69 -10.36
N VAL A 809 -35.46 -1.63 -10.50
CA VAL A 809 -34.51 -2.66 -10.04
C VAL A 809 -34.13 -2.50 -8.56
N ASP A 810 -34.48 -3.49 -7.73
CA ASP A 810 -34.00 -3.67 -6.34
C ASP A 810 -32.46 -3.70 -6.25
N GLU A 811 -31.88 -3.32 -5.11
CA GLU A 811 -30.41 -3.23 -4.86
C GLU A 811 -29.62 -4.53 -5.17
N ARG A 812 -30.33 -5.65 -5.34
CA ARG A 812 -29.79 -6.97 -5.70
C ARG A 812 -29.36 -7.08 -7.17
N GLY A 813 -29.86 -6.20 -8.04
CA GLY A 813 -29.60 -6.23 -9.47
C GLY A 813 -30.36 -7.31 -10.25
N ILE A 814 -30.16 -7.32 -11.57
CA ILE A 814 -30.81 -8.22 -12.54
C ILE A 814 -29.79 -9.08 -13.29
N THR A 815 -30.12 -10.34 -13.53
CA THR A 815 -29.36 -11.20 -14.46
C THR A 815 -30.00 -11.09 -15.85
N LEU A 816 -29.21 -10.75 -16.87
CA LEU A 816 -29.72 -10.63 -18.24
C LEU A 816 -30.16 -11.99 -18.79
N ALA A 817 -31.23 -11.98 -19.61
CA ALA A 817 -31.64 -13.14 -20.40
C ALA A 817 -30.52 -13.55 -21.39
N PRO A 818 -30.39 -14.84 -21.76
CA PRO A 818 -29.26 -15.34 -22.55
C PRO A 818 -29.01 -14.57 -23.85
N ASP A 819 -30.06 -14.22 -24.60
CA ASP A 819 -29.91 -13.44 -25.83
C ASP A 819 -29.52 -11.99 -25.58
N ALA A 820 -30.09 -11.32 -24.58
CA ALA A 820 -29.69 -9.95 -24.21
C ALA A 820 -28.22 -9.89 -23.74
N ALA A 821 -27.76 -10.91 -23.00
CA ALA A 821 -26.36 -11.06 -22.60
C ALA A 821 -25.45 -11.33 -23.81
N ARG A 822 -25.87 -12.18 -24.75
CA ARG A 822 -25.16 -12.45 -26.02
C ARG A 822 -25.06 -11.19 -26.89
N GLU A 823 -26.11 -10.38 -26.92
CA GLU A 823 -26.17 -9.12 -27.67
C GLU A 823 -25.21 -8.07 -27.07
N LEU A 824 -25.20 -7.93 -25.74
CA LEU A 824 -24.29 -7.03 -25.02
C LEU A 824 -22.82 -7.44 -25.19
N LEU A 825 -22.52 -8.72 -25.05
CA LEU A 825 -21.18 -9.28 -25.27
C LEU A 825 -20.75 -9.14 -26.75
N GLY A 826 -21.70 -9.27 -27.68
CA GLY A 826 -21.47 -9.05 -29.12
C GLY A 826 -20.98 -7.63 -29.43
N ARG A 827 -21.50 -6.60 -28.75
CA ARG A 827 -21.06 -5.20 -28.89
C ARG A 827 -19.60 -4.95 -28.48
N TYR A 828 -18.99 -5.87 -27.72
CA TYR A 828 -17.57 -5.82 -27.34
C TYR A 828 -16.69 -6.81 -28.14
N GLY A 829 -17.24 -7.44 -29.18
CA GLY A 829 -16.54 -8.44 -29.98
C GLY A 829 -16.38 -9.79 -29.27
N ILE A 830 -17.28 -10.15 -28.34
CA ILE A 830 -17.27 -11.43 -27.60
C ILE A 830 -18.39 -12.35 -28.14
N PRO A 831 -18.14 -13.17 -29.17
CA PRO A 831 -19.16 -14.02 -29.79
C PRO A 831 -19.49 -15.26 -28.93
N VAL A 832 -20.62 -15.20 -28.21
CA VAL A 832 -21.21 -16.36 -27.51
C VAL A 832 -21.97 -17.23 -28.51
N ARG A 833 -21.66 -18.53 -28.55
CA ARG A 833 -22.36 -19.51 -29.40
C ARG A 833 -23.82 -19.65 -28.96
N PRO A 834 -24.81 -19.52 -29.85
CA PRO A 834 -26.21 -19.71 -29.49
C PRO A 834 -26.47 -21.13 -28.98
N ALA A 835 -27.41 -21.26 -28.06
CA ALA A 835 -27.97 -22.54 -27.65
C ALA A 835 -29.50 -22.41 -27.75
N LEU A 836 -30.08 -23.12 -28.72
CA LEU A 836 -31.47 -22.96 -29.10
C LEU A 836 -32.37 -23.84 -28.20
N PRO A 837 -33.47 -23.30 -27.61
CA PRO A 837 -34.43 -24.08 -26.85
C PRO A 837 -35.04 -25.20 -27.68
N ALA A 838 -35.09 -26.40 -27.10
CA ALA A 838 -35.54 -27.61 -27.77
C ALA A 838 -36.57 -28.39 -26.93
N PRO A 839 -37.72 -27.79 -26.53
CA PRO A 839 -38.64 -28.39 -25.56
C PRO A 839 -39.32 -29.69 -26.02
N THR A 840 -39.32 -29.98 -27.33
CA THR A 840 -39.68 -31.28 -27.91
C THR A 840 -38.57 -31.83 -28.82
N PRO A 841 -38.56 -33.15 -29.13
CA PRO A 841 -37.62 -33.72 -30.09
C PRO A 841 -37.65 -33.05 -31.48
N ASP A 842 -38.82 -32.59 -31.95
CA ASP A 842 -38.94 -31.90 -33.23
C ASP A 842 -38.38 -30.48 -33.17
N ASP A 843 -38.41 -29.83 -32.00
CA ASP A 843 -37.70 -28.56 -31.80
C ASP A 843 -36.18 -28.76 -31.79
N ALA A 844 -35.71 -29.86 -31.20
CA ALA A 844 -34.30 -30.24 -31.23
C ALA A 844 -33.80 -30.44 -32.67
N VAL A 845 -34.58 -31.12 -33.51
CA VAL A 845 -34.23 -31.36 -34.93
C VAL A 845 -34.25 -30.07 -35.75
N ARG A 846 -35.23 -29.17 -35.55
CA ARG A 846 -35.21 -27.85 -36.21
C ARG A 846 -33.99 -27.04 -35.78
N ALA A 847 -33.74 -26.95 -34.47
CA ALA A 847 -32.57 -26.28 -33.93
C ALA A 847 -31.25 -26.85 -34.48
N ALA A 848 -31.12 -28.17 -34.59
CA ALA A 848 -29.93 -28.80 -35.20
C ALA A 848 -29.81 -28.55 -36.71
N THR A 849 -30.93 -28.38 -37.40
CA THR A 849 -30.95 -28.00 -38.82
C THR A 849 -30.49 -26.56 -39.00
N ASP A 850 -30.97 -25.64 -38.15
CA ASP A 850 -30.59 -24.21 -38.16
C ASP A 850 -29.14 -23.97 -37.74
N LEU A 851 -28.59 -24.81 -36.84
CA LEU A 851 -27.22 -24.72 -36.33
C LEU A 851 -26.18 -25.46 -37.18
N GLY A 852 -26.60 -26.50 -37.90
CA GLY A 852 -25.74 -27.43 -38.63
C GLY A 852 -25.16 -28.54 -37.76
N TYR A 853 -25.09 -29.75 -38.31
CA TYR A 853 -24.47 -30.92 -37.66
C TYR A 853 -22.93 -30.93 -37.80
N PRO A 854 -22.18 -31.50 -36.83
CA PRO A 854 -22.67 -32.16 -35.62
C PRO A 854 -23.03 -31.18 -34.49
N VAL A 855 -23.96 -31.59 -33.64
CA VAL A 855 -24.49 -30.81 -32.52
C VAL A 855 -24.29 -31.51 -31.16
N ALA A 856 -24.47 -30.74 -30.10
CA ALA A 856 -24.63 -31.21 -28.73
C ALA A 856 -26.07 -30.93 -28.25
N LEU A 857 -26.63 -31.89 -27.51
CA LEU A 857 -27.87 -31.74 -26.74
C LEU A 857 -27.51 -31.65 -25.26
N LYS A 858 -28.00 -30.63 -24.54
CA LYS A 858 -27.70 -30.44 -23.11
C LYS A 858 -28.90 -29.93 -22.31
N THR A 859 -28.99 -30.35 -21.05
CA THR A 859 -29.92 -29.75 -20.06
C THR A 859 -29.46 -28.34 -19.68
N THR A 860 -30.41 -27.44 -19.41
CA THR A 860 -30.13 -26.15 -18.74
C THR A 860 -30.82 -26.02 -17.37
N ALA A 861 -31.41 -27.10 -16.86
CA ALA A 861 -32.07 -27.14 -15.56
C ALA A 861 -31.13 -26.73 -14.41
N PRO A 862 -31.46 -25.72 -13.58
CA PRO A 862 -30.55 -25.20 -12.55
C PRO A 862 -29.99 -26.24 -11.58
N HIS A 863 -30.74 -27.30 -11.29
CA HIS A 863 -30.32 -28.38 -10.38
C HIS A 863 -29.36 -29.41 -11.01
N LEU A 864 -29.16 -29.39 -12.33
CA LEU A 864 -28.24 -30.27 -13.06
C LEU A 864 -26.97 -29.57 -13.60
N ARG A 865 -26.95 -28.22 -13.65
CA ARG A 865 -25.85 -27.42 -14.25
C ARG A 865 -24.45 -27.74 -13.72
N HIS A 866 -24.34 -28.18 -12.47
CA HIS A 866 -23.07 -28.52 -11.80
C HIS A 866 -22.91 -30.02 -11.52
N ARG A 867 -23.62 -30.88 -12.27
CA ARG A 867 -23.60 -32.35 -12.14
C ARG A 867 -23.30 -33.04 -13.48
N PRO A 868 -22.12 -32.83 -14.08
CA PRO A 868 -21.73 -33.49 -15.34
C PRO A 868 -21.64 -35.02 -15.20
N ASP A 869 -21.44 -35.52 -13.98
CA ASP A 869 -21.46 -36.94 -13.61
C ASP A 869 -22.80 -37.64 -13.87
N LEU A 870 -23.90 -36.87 -13.94
CA LEU A 870 -25.24 -37.39 -14.27
C LEU A 870 -25.50 -37.49 -15.78
N GLY A 871 -24.53 -37.13 -16.64
CA GLY A 871 -24.68 -37.30 -18.08
C GLY A 871 -25.74 -36.39 -18.72
N GLY A 872 -25.95 -35.18 -18.19
CA GLY A 872 -26.88 -34.17 -18.73
C GLY A 872 -26.48 -33.56 -20.09
N VAL A 873 -25.50 -34.13 -20.77
CA VAL A 873 -24.97 -33.68 -22.06
C VAL A 873 -24.79 -34.90 -22.97
N ARG A 874 -25.10 -34.73 -24.26
CA ARG A 874 -24.80 -35.65 -25.36
C ARG A 874 -24.06 -34.85 -26.43
N LEU A 875 -22.90 -35.35 -26.87
CA LEU A 875 -21.97 -34.66 -27.78
C LEU A 875 -21.82 -35.43 -29.10
N ASP A 876 -21.27 -34.76 -30.13
CA ASP A 876 -20.90 -35.38 -31.42
C ASP A 876 -22.10 -36.04 -32.15
N LEU A 877 -23.31 -35.52 -31.93
CA LEU A 877 -24.54 -35.99 -32.59
C LEU A 877 -24.51 -35.48 -34.04
N ALA A 878 -24.27 -36.38 -34.99
CA ALA A 878 -24.03 -36.06 -36.39
C ALA A 878 -25.26 -36.25 -37.30
N THR A 879 -26.34 -36.86 -36.80
CA THR A 879 -27.59 -37.09 -37.54
C THR A 879 -28.84 -36.83 -36.70
N GLU A 880 -29.98 -36.63 -37.37
CA GLU A 880 -31.30 -36.53 -36.74
C GLU A 880 -31.64 -37.77 -35.90
N GLU A 881 -31.34 -38.97 -36.40
CA GLU A 881 -31.61 -40.24 -35.69
C GLU A 881 -30.83 -40.34 -34.38
N GLN A 882 -29.55 -39.96 -34.39
CA GLN A 882 -28.73 -39.87 -33.18
C GLN A 882 -29.28 -38.84 -32.20
N LEU A 883 -29.70 -37.66 -32.69
CA LEU A 883 -30.27 -36.60 -31.86
C LEU A 883 -31.60 -37.01 -31.20
N ARG A 884 -32.51 -37.63 -31.96
CA ARG A 884 -33.80 -38.13 -31.43
C ARG A 884 -33.59 -39.23 -30.39
N THR A 885 -32.65 -40.15 -30.63
CA THR A 885 -32.29 -41.20 -29.67
C THR A 885 -31.70 -40.61 -28.39
N ALA A 886 -30.71 -39.72 -28.52
CA ALA A 886 -30.08 -39.01 -27.42
C ALA A 886 -31.06 -38.17 -26.60
N TYR A 887 -32.11 -37.62 -27.23
CA TYR A 887 -33.18 -36.90 -26.54
C TYR A 887 -34.07 -37.82 -25.72
N ALA A 888 -34.46 -38.97 -26.27
CA ALA A 888 -35.26 -39.97 -25.56
C ALA A 888 -34.51 -40.51 -24.32
N GLU A 889 -33.24 -40.91 -24.49
CA GLU A 889 -32.37 -41.32 -23.37
C GLU A 889 -32.27 -40.26 -22.27
N LEU A 890 -32.08 -39.00 -22.65
CA LEU A 890 -31.88 -37.89 -21.73
C LEU A 890 -33.14 -37.59 -20.91
N ALA A 891 -34.33 -37.68 -21.54
CA ALA A 891 -35.60 -37.57 -20.84
C ALA A 891 -35.89 -38.80 -19.93
N GLU A 892 -35.62 -40.01 -20.40
CA GLU A 892 -35.79 -41.24 -19.60
C GLU A 892 -34.86 -41.26 -18.37
N THR A 893 -33.61 -40.82 -18.53
CA THR A 893 -32.59 -40.87 -17.47
C THR A 893 -32.75 -39.75 -16.43
N LEU A 894 -33.17 -38.54 -16.83
CA LEU A 894 -33.07 -37.35 -15.99
C LEU A 894 -34.39 -36.64 -15.67
N GLY A 895 -35.50 -36.97 -16.34
CA GLY A 895 -36.83 -36.42 -16.03
C GLY A 895 -37.52 -35.73 -17.22
N LYS A 896 -38.59 -34.98 -16.93
CA LYS A 896 -39.42 -34.42 -18.01
C LYS A 896 -38.69 -33.30 -18.76
N PRO A 897 -38.89 -33.14 -20.09
CA PRO A 897 -38.32 -32.02 -20.85
C PRO A 897 -38.64 -30.62 -20.25
N GLU A 898 -39.84 -30.46 -19.68
CA GLU A 898 -40.28 -29.25 -18.96
C GLU A 898 -39.36 -28.89 -17.78
N GLU A 899 -38.89 -29.90 -17.04
CA GLU A 899 -38.01 -29.77 -15.88
C GLU A 899 -36.54 -29.69 -16.31
N LEU A 900 -36.17 -30.38 -17.41
CA LEU A 900 -34.81 -30.46 -17.94
C LEU A 900 -34.37 -29.24 -18.76
N GLN A 901 -35.30 -28.46 -19.31
CA GLN A 901 -35.01 -27.30 -20.16
C GLN A 901 -33.92 -27.59 -21.22
N PRO A 902 -34.13 -28.61 -22.10
CA PRO A 902 -33.14 -29.02 -23.08
C PRO A 902 -32.88 -27.95 -24.14
N VAL A 903 -31.62 -27.83 -24.56
CA VAL A 903 -31.16 -26.95 -25.63
C VAL A 903 -30.20 -27.68 -26.57
N VAL A 904 -30.19 -27.28 -27.84
CA VAL A 904 -29.23 -27.75 -28.85
C VAL A 904 -28.22 -26.66 -29.15
N GLN A 905 -26.95 -27.02 -29.31
CA GLN A 905 -25.84 -26.11 -29.63
C GLN A 905 -24.89 -26.78 -30.63
N ALA A 906 -24.36 -26.03 -31.60
CA ALA A 906 -23.38 -26.54 -32.55
C ALA A 906 -22.08 -27.00 -31.85
N MET A 907 -21.47 -28.09 -32.33
CA MET A 907 -20.14 -28.51 -31.87
C MET A 907 -19.07 -27.47 -32.28
N VAL A 908 -18.01 -27.36 -31.49
CA VAL A 908 -16.86 -26.48 -31.75
C VAL A 908 -15.55 -27.28 -31.84
N PRO A 909 -14.49 -26.73 -32.45
CA PRO A 909 -13.18 -27.39 -32.49
C PRO A 909 -12.70 -27.78 -31.09
N ARG A 910 -12.21 -29.02 -30.95
CA ARG A 910 -11.73 -29.54 -29.65
C ARG A 910 -10.52 -28.72 -29.17
N GLY A 911 -10.52 -28.41 -27.87
CA GLY A 911 -9.53 -27.54 -27.24
C GLY A 911 -9.43 -27.79 -25.74
N VAL A 912 -8.86 -26.84 -25.00
CA VAL A 912 -8.87 -26.83 -23.54
C VAL A 912 -10.04 -25.98 -23.05
N ASP A 913 -10.86 -26.54 -22.17
CA ASP A 913 -11.98 -25.81 -21.54
C ASP A 913 -11.45 -24.86 -20.47
N THR A 914 -11.81 -23.58 -20.59
CA THR A 914 -11.39 -22.51 -19.68
C THR A 914 -12.59 -21.75 -19.13
N VAL A 915 -12.36 -20.98 -18.06
CA VAL A 915 -13.37 -20.14 -17.41
C VAL A 915 -12.81 -18.73 -17.28
N VAL A 916 -13.56 -17.76 -17.81
CA VAL A 916 -13.26 -16.33 -17.64
C VAL A 916 -14.39 -15.71 -16.83
N ARG A 917 -14.07 -15.01 -15.74
CA ARG A 917 -15.06 -14.25 -14.95
C ARG A 917 -14.54 -12.85 -14.65
N ALA A 918 -15.43 -11.87 -14.63
CA ALA A 918 -15.18 -10.55 -14.06
C ALA A 918 -16.26 -10.24 -13.03
N ALA A 919 -15.90 -9.64 -11.90
CA ALA A 919 -16.86 -9.26 -10.87
C ALA A 919 -16.44 -7.98 -10.14
N ILE A 920 -17.41 -7.14 -9.79
CA ILE A 920 -17.17 -5.92 -9.01
C ILE A 920 -17.38 -6.25 -7.52
N ASP A 921 -16.31 -6.13 -6.75
CA ASP A 921 -16.36 -6.14 -5.28
C ASP A 921 -16.24 -4.70 -4.74
N PRO A 922 -17.10 -4.27 -3.80
CA PRO A 922 -17.08 -2.92 -3.26
C PRO A 922 -15.75 -2.53 -2.60
N ALA A 923 -15.00 -3.49 -2.07
CA ALA A 923 -13.81 -3.25 -1.28
C ALA A 923 -12.52 -3.24 -2.10
N VAL A 924 -12.39 -4.04 -3.17
CA VAL A 924 -11.14 -4.13 -3.98
C VAL A 924 -11.22 -3.56 -5.41
N GLY A 925 -12.40 -3.52 -6.06
CA GLY A 925 -12.51 -3.11 -7.46
C GLY A 925 -13.25 -4.11 -8.34
N ALA A 926 -13.23 -3.87 -9.65
CA ALA A 926 -13.51 -4.89 -10.65
C ALA A 926 -12.30 -5.84 -10.76
N VAL A 927 -12.57 -7.15 -10.67
CA VAL A 927 -11.54 -8.21 -10.64
C VAL A 927 -11.79 -9.19 -11.78
N LEU A 928 -10.86 -9.23 -12.74
CA LEU A 928 -10.79 -10.23 -13.79
C LEU A 928 -10.20 -11.53 -13.24
N SER A 929 -10.73 -12.68 -13.66
CA SER A 929 -10.40 -14.01 -13.14
C SER A 929 -10.35 -15.02 -14.28
N PHE A 930 -9.34 -15.89 -14.26
CA PHE A 930 -9.06 -16.88 -15.30
C PHE A 930 -8.59 -18.21 -14.68
N GLY A 931 -9.09 -19.33 -15.20
CA GLY A 931 -8.63 -20.68 -14.85
C GLY A 931 -9.08 -21.70 -15.90
N LEU A 932 -8.66 -22.95 -15.74
CA LEU A 932 -9.23 -24.06 -16.51
C LEU A 932 -10.57 -24.49 -15.91
N ALA A 933 -11.49 -24.99 -16.74
CA ALA A 933 -12.77 -25.51 -16.27
C ALA A 933 -12.63 -26.84 -15.51
N GLY A 934 -13.68 -27.21 -14.78
CA GLY A 934 -13.86 -28.54 -14.21
C GLY A 934 -13.44 -28.68 -12.74
N ALA A 935 -14.06 -29.67 -12.08
CA ALA A 935 -14.04 -29.84 -10.63
C ALA A 935 -12.64 -29.94 -10.00
N ALA A 936 -11.63 -30.46 -10.70
CA ALA A 936 -10.26 -30.52 -10.19
C ALA A 936 -9.61 -29.12 -10.08
N SER A 937 -9.82 -28.27 -11.08
CA SER A 937 -9.35 -26.88 -11.12
C SER A 937 -10.03 -26.04 -10.03
N GLU A 938 -11.34 -26.23 -9.86
CA GLU A 938 -12.16 -25.60 -8.82
C GLU A 938 -11.74 -26.03 -7.40
N LEU A 939 -11.66 -27.34 -7.15
CA LEU A 939 -11.29 -27.91 -5.84
C LEU A 939 -9.89 -27.51 -5.39
N LEU A 940 -8.93 -27.40 -6.33
CA LEU A 940 -7.57 -26.95 -6.05
C LEU A 940 -7.45 -25.41 -6.00
N GLY A 941 -8.51 -24.67 -6.36
CA GLY A 941 -8.50 -23.20 -6.45
C GLY A 941 -7.51 -22.67 -7.49
N ASP A 942 -7.34 -23.36 -8.63
CA ASP A 942 -6.37 -22.99 -9.67
C ASP A 942 -6.88 -21.87 -10.58
N THR A 943 -7.05 -20.68 -9.99
CA THR A 943 -7.55 -19.48 -10.65
C THR A 943 -6.61 -18.31 -10.40
N ALA A 944 -6.20 -17.64 -11.48
CA ALA A 944 -5.42 -16.42 -11.45
C ALA A 944 -6.35 -15.21 -11.58
N HIS A 945 -6.01 -14.11 -10.90
CA HIS A 945 -6.81 -12.88 -10.88
C HIS A 945 -5.99 -11.67 -11.34
N ARG A 946 -6.66 -10.60 -11.77
CA ARG A 946 -6.11 -9.26 -12.04
C ARG A 946 -7.14 -8.18 -11.68
N LEU A 947 -6.67 -6.96 -11.45
CA LEU A 947 -7.55 -5.78 -11.39
C LEU A 947 -7.91 -5.34 -12.82
N VAL A 948 -9.06 -4.71 -12.96
CA VAL A 948 -9.50 -3.99 -14.16
C VAL A 948 -9.18 -2.49 -14.01
N PRO A 949 -8.76 -1.78 -15.08
CA PRO A 949 -8.38 -2.32 -16.38
C PRO A 949 -7.08 -3.12 -16.34
N ALA A 950 -7.06 -4.27 -17.00
CA ALA A 950 -5.90 -5.12 -17.15
C ALA A 950 -5.09 -4.73 -18.40
N THR A 951 -3.77 -4.77 -18.29
CA THR A 951 -2.86 -4.58 -19.44
C THR A 951 -2.66 -5.86 -20.24
N ASP A 952 -2.16 -5.73 -21.46
CA ASP A 952 -1.61 -6.83 -22.28
C ASP A 952 -0.71 -7.78 -21.45
N ARG A 953 0.22 -7.18 -20.70
CA ARG A 953 1.15 -7.86 -19.79
C ARG A 953 0.45 -8.53 -18.63
N ASP A 954 -0.52 -7.86 -17.99
CA ASP A 954 -1.28 -8.42 -16.87
C ASP A 954 -1.98 -9.71 -17.27
N VAL A 955 -2.63 -9.71 -18.44
CA VAL A 955 -3.36 -10.85 -18.99
C VAL A 955 -2.41 -11.97 -19.42
N ALA A 956 -1.33 -11.65 -20.14
CA ALA A 956 -0.31 -12.63 -20.52
C ALA A 956 0.33 -13.31 -19.29
N GLU A 957 0.64 -12.55 -18.24
CA GLU A 957 1.14 -13.09 -16.97
C GLU A 957 0.04 -13.82 -16.18
N GLN A 958 -1.24 -13.44 -16.31
CA GLN A 958 -2.38 -14.13 -15.67
C GLN A 958 -2.54 -15.57 -16.19
N ILE A 959 -2.57 -15.75 -17.52
CA ILE A 959 -2.69 -17.08 -18.16
C ILE A 959 -1.53 -17.99 -17.78
N ARG A 960 -0.31 -17.44 -17.70
CA ARG A 960 0.92 -18.19 -17.35
C ARG A 960 1.06 -18.48 -15.86
N SER A 961 0.18 -17.95 -14.99
CA SER A 961 0.30 -18.04 -13.52
C SER A 961 -0.55 -19.12 -12.83
N ILE A 962 -1.49 -19.77 -13.54
CA ILE A 962 -2.20 -20.96 -13.01
C ILE A 962 -1.29 -22.19 -13.07
N ARG A 963 -1.35 -23.11 -12.08
CA ARG A 963 -0.47 -24.29 -12.05
C ARG A 963 -0.72 -25.24 -13.22
N THR A 964 -1.94 -25.25 -13.74
CA THR A 964 -2.38 -26.02 -14.89
C THR A 964 -2.02 -25.40 -16.25
N ALA A 965 -1.38 -24.23 -16.29
CA ALA A 965 -0.97 -23.54 -17.51
C ALA A 965 -0.20 -24.40 -18.55
N PRO A 966 0.64 -25.39 -18.19
CA PRO A 966 1.29 -26.27 -19.16
C PRO A 966 0.32 -26.98 -20.13
N LEU A 967 -0.94 -27.21 -19.75
CA LEU A 967 -1.96 -27.77 -20.64
C LEU A 967 -2.27 -26.86 -21.85
N LEU A 968 -2.13 -25.54 -21.68
CA LEU A 968 -2.32 -24.54 -22.75
C LEU A 968 -1.10 -24.45 -23.69
N PHE A 969 0.10 -24.70 -23.17
CA PHE A 969 1.36 -24.58 -23.92
C PHE A 969 1.89 -25.91 -24.48
N GLY A 970 1.12 -26.99 -24.38
CA GLY A 970 1.46 -28.34 -24.85
C GLY A 970 2.05 -29.22 -23.74
N TRP A 971 1.30 -30.25 -23.33
CA TRP A 971 1.66 -31.16 -22.25
C TRP A 971 1.41 -32.61 -22.66
N ARG A 972 2.37 -33.50 -22.39
CA ARG A 972 2.33 -34.94 -22.77
C ARG A 972 1.95 -35.19 -24.25
N GLY A 973 2.33 -34.27 -25.15
CA GLY A 973 2.05 -34.37 -26.58
C GLY A 973 0.75 -33.71 -27.06
N SER A 974 0.01 -33.00 -26.21
CA SER A 974 -1.04 -32.09 -26.70
C SER A 974 -0.42 -30.96 -27.53
N ALA A 975 -1.14 -30.49 -28.55
CA ALA A 975 -0.78 -29.25 -29.23
C ALA A 975 -1.02 -28.05 -28.30
N PRO A 976 -0.21 -26.98 -28.40
CA PRO A 976 -0.54 -25.70 -27.77
C PRO A 976 -1.88 -25.15 -28.28
N VAL A 977 -2.57 -24.38 -27.44
CA VAL A 977 -3.79 -23.66 -27.80
C VAL A 977 -3.48 -22.24 -28.28
N ASP A 978 -4.46 -21.58 -28.89
CA ASP A 978 -4.39 -20.18 -29.31
C ASP A 978 -4.45 -19.23 -28.10
N THR A 979 -3.32 -19.08 -27.40
CA THR A 979 -3.24 -18.15 -26.27
C THR A 979 -3.38 -16.68 -26.67
N PRO A 980 -2.95 -16.19 -27.86
CA PRO A 980 -3.26 -14.82 -28.29
C PRO A 980 -4.77 -14.52 -28.36
N ALA A 981 -5.59 -15.43 -28.90
CA ALA A 981 -7.05 -15.25 -28.91
C ALA A 981 -7.65 -15.22 -27.49
N LEU A 982 -7.07 -15.98 -26.55
CA LEU A 982 -7.46 -15.97 -25.14
C LEU A 982 -7.00 -14.68 -24.42
N GLU A 983 -5.81 -14.16 -24.76
CA GLU A 983 -5.31 -12.87 -24.28
C GLU A 983 -6.24 -11.73 -24.74
N GLU A 984 -6.65 -11.71 -26.01
CA GLU A 984 -7.63 -10.73 -26.53
C GLU A 984 -9.00 -10.83 -25.83
N LEU A 985 -9.53 -12.05 -25.63
CA LEU A 985 -10.82 -12.24 -24.94
C LEU A 985 -10.80 -11.69 -23.50
N LEU A 986 -9.71 -11.94 -22.76
CA LEU A 986 -9.54 -11.44 -21.40
C LEU A 986 -9.45 -9.91 -21.36
N LEU A 987 -8.81 -9.28 -22.37
CA LEU A 987 -8.76 -7.83 -22.54
C LEU A 987 -10.13 -7.24 -22.89
N ARG A 988 -10.91 -7.87 -23.80
CA ARG A 988 -12.29 -7.45 -24.14
C ARG A 988 -13.22 -7.53 -22.92
N VAL A 989 -13.13 -8.59 -22.11
CA VAL A 989 -13.87 -8.71 -20.84
C VAL A 989 -13.42 -7.67 -19.81
N SER A 990 -12.12 -7.33 -19.77
CA SER A 990 -11.64 -6.25 -18.92
C SER A 990 -12.22 -4.90 -19.33
N ARG A 991 -12.18 -4.54 -20.62
CA ARG A 991 -12.66 -3.25 -21.14
C ARG A 991 -14.16 -3.08 -20.89
N LEU A 992 -14.97 -4.11 -21.20
CA LEU A 992 -16.42 -4.17 -20.92
C LEU A 992 -16.80 -3.79 -19.48
N VAL A 993 -16.00 -4.18 -18.48
CA VAL A 993 -16.30 -3.96 -17.04
C VAL A 993 -15.64 -2.69 -16.49
N ASP A 994 -14.70 -2.09 -17.22
CA ASP A 994 -14.15 -0.77 -16.89
C ASP A 994 -15.10 0.35 -17.37
N ASP A 995 -15.60 0.20 -18.61
CA ASP A 995 -16.50 1.13 -19.31
C ASP A 995 -17.90 1.17 -18.72
N HIS A 996 -18.38 0.04 -18.18
CA HIS A 996 -19.75 -0.12 -17.66
C HIS A 996 -19.75 -0.64 -16.21
N PRO A 997 -19.61 0.26 -15.20
CA PRO A 997 -19.55 -0.11 -13.78
C PRO A 997 -20.85 -0.72 -13.22
N GLU A 998 -21.92 -0.70 -14.02
CA GLU A 998 -23.20 -1.38 -13.82
C GLU A 998 -23.05 -2.90 -13.93
N ILE A 999 -22.06 -3.38 -14.69
CA ILE A 999 -21.81 -4.81 -14.92
C ILE A 999 -21.09 -5.42 -13.72
N VAL A 1000 -21.85 -5.63 -12.64
CA VAL A 1000 -21.36 -6.17 -11.37
C VAL A 1000 -20.89 -7.63 -11.46
N ALA A 1001 -21.26 -8.39 -12.50
CA ALA A 1001 -20.63 -9.67 -12.82
C ALA A 1001 -20.78 -10.10 -14.29
N VAL A 1002 -19.71 -10.69 -14.84
CA VAL A 1002 -19.67 -11.46 -16.09
C VAL A 1002 -19.05 -12.84 -15.79
N ALA A 1003 -19.62 -13.91 -16.35
CA ALA A 1003 -19.01 -15.22 -16.40
C ALA A 1003 -19.15 -15.81 -17.81
N LEU A 1004 -18.04 -16.25 -18.39
CA LEU A 1004 -17.96 -16.99 -19.65
C LEU A 1004 -17.48 -18.41 -19.34
N GLU A 1005 -18.35 -19.39 -19.56
CA GLU A 1005 -18.20 -20.74 -19.02
C GLU A 1005 -19.01 -21.79 -19.81
N PRO A 1006 -18.36 -22.82 -20.38
CA PRO A 1006 -16.93 -22.89 -20.69
C PRO A 1006 -16.57 -22.02 -21.90
N VAL A 1007 -15.31 -21.61 -21.95
CA VAL A 1007 -14.65 -21.06 -23.14
C VAL A 1007 -13.66 -22.10 -23.65
N VAL A 1008 -13.96 -22.71 -24.80
CA VAL A 1008 -13.10 -23.73 -25.41
C VAL A 1008 -12.01 -23.02 -26.20
N VAL A 1009 -10.74 -23.20 -25.82
CA VAL A 1009 -9.58 -22.62 -26.52
C VAL A 1009 -8.91 -23.71 -27.35
N ALA A 1010 -9.03 -23.63 -28.67
CA ALA A 1010 -8.52 -24.62 -29.61
C ALA A 1010 -7.11 -24.25 -30.08
N PRO A 1011 -6.41 -25.11 -30.86
CA PRO A 1011 -5.12 -24.76 -31.48
C PRO A 1011 -5.18 -23.61 -32.51
N ARG A 1012 -6.39 -23.14 -32.87
CA ARG A 1012 -6.67 -21.93 -33.67
C ARG A 1012 -8.01 -21.35 -33.21
N GLY A 1013 -7.99 -20.14 -32.68
CA GLY A 1013 -9.16 -19.46 -32.11
C GLY A 1013 -9.77 -20.14 -30.88
N LEU A 1014 -10.88 -19.57 -30.42
CA LEU A 1014 -11.67 -20.05 -29.28
C LEU A 1014 -13.17 -20.01 -29.57
N SER A 1015 -13.99 -20.53 -28.66
CA SER A 1015 -15.45 -20.34 -28.70
C SER A 1015 -16.06 -20.35 -27.28
N VAL A 1016 -16.83 -19.31 -26.99
CA VAL A 1016 -17.58 -19.17 -25.74
C VAL A 1016 -18.90 -19.95 -25.87
N LEU A 1017 -19.10 -21.00 -25.07
CA LEU A 1017 -20.27 -21.89 -25.17
C LEU A 1017 -21.41 -21.53 -24.20
N GLY A 1018 -21.12 -20.71 -23.20
CA GLY A 1018 -22.07 -20.19 -22.24
C GLY A 1018 -21.59 -18.87 -21.66
N ALA A 1019 -22.53 -17.98 -21.36
CA ALA A 1019 -22.27 -16.71 -20.74
C ALA A 1019 -23.37 -16.35 -19.73
N THR A 1020 -23.05 -15.52 -18.76
CA THR A 1020 -24.01 -14.92 -17.82
C THR A 1020 -23.51 -13.53 -17.46
N VAL A 1021 -24.40 -12.54 -17.55
CA VAL A 1021 -24.11 -11.14 -17.22
C VAL A 1021 -25.16 -10.67 -16.21
N ARG A 1022 -24.70 -10.01 -15.14
CA ARG A 1022 -25.57 -9.41 -14.11
C ARG A 1022 -25.29 -7.92 -14.00
N LEU A 1023 -26.33 -7.12 -14.13
CA LEU A 1023 -26.33 -5.67 -13.97
C LEU A 1023 -26.86 -5.30 -12.57
N ALA A 1024 -26.40 -4.17 -12.04
CA ALA A 1024 -27.00 -3.48 -10.90
C ALA A 1024 -26.69 -1.98 -11.01
N PRO A 1025 -27.37 -1.10 -10.26
CA PRO A 1025 -26.89 0.28 -10.09
C PRO A 1025 -25.42 0.29 -9.64
N PRO A 1026 -24.58 1.18 -10.20
CA PRO A 1026 -23.13 1.10 -10.02
C PRO A 1026 -22.76 1.35 -8.55
N PRO A 1027 -21.97 0.46 -7.90
CA PRO A 1027 -21.64 0.61 -6.50
C PRO A 1027 -20.78 1.86 -6.30
N ALA A 1028 -21.21 2.75 -5.39
CA ALA A 1028 -20.60 4.06 -5.16
C ALA A 1028 -19.06 3.99 -5.10
N ARG A 1029 -18.38 4.59 -6.09
CA ARG A 1029 -16.92 4.57 -6.24
C ARG A 1029 -16.24 5.39 -5.13
N THR A 1030 -16.09 4.79 -3.95
CA THR A 1030 -15.53 5.40 -2.72
C THR A 1030 -14.12 5.98 -2.87
N ASP A 1031 -13.42 5.64 -3.95
CA ASP A 1031 -12.06 6.03 -4.28
C ASP A 1031 -11.92 7.13 -5.36
N LEU A 1032 -13.03 7.51 -6.03
CA LEU A 1032 -13.13 8.70 -6.90
C LEU A 1032 -13.95 9.84 -6.28
N GLY A 1033 -14.44 9.66 -5.05
CA GLY A 1033 -15.13 10.69 -4.29
C GLY A 1033 -14.21 11.82 -3.80
N PRO A 1034 -14.78 12.85 -3.16
CA PRO A 1034 -14.01 13.90 -2.52
C PRO A 1034 -13.23 13.35 -1.31
N ARG A 1035 -12.10 13.98 -0.96
CA ARG A 1035 -11.18 13.46 0.07
C ARG A 1035 -11.80 13.47 1.48
N ARG A 1036 -12.37 12.33 1.90
CA ARG A 1036 -12.96 12.10 3.23
C ARG A 1036 -12.21 11.02 4.02
N LEU A 1037 -12.09 11.22 5.32
CA LEU A 1037 -11.83 10.13 6.28
C LEU A 1037 -13.06 9.22 6.37
N PRO A 1038 -12.91 7.93 6.75
CA PRO A 1038 -14.06 7.04 6.93
C PRO A 1038 -15.06 7.59 7.96
N SER A 1039 -16.34 7.54 7.59
CA SER A 1039 -17.51 7.72 8.46
C SER A 1039 -17.80 6.44 9.27
N TYR A 1040 -18.59 6.57 10.34
CA TYR A 1040 -18.68 5.59 11.42
C TYR A 1040 -20.11 5.32 11.92
#